data_AF-A0A6L2PSD8-F1
#
_entry.id   AF-A0A6L2PSD8-F1
#
_cell.length_a   1.000
_cell.length_b   1.000
_cell.length_c   1.000
_cell.angle_alpha   90.00
_cell.angle_beta   90.00
_cell.angle_gamma   90.00
#
_symmetry.space_group_name_H-M   'P 1'
#
loop_
_entity.id
_entity.type
_entity.pdbx_description
1 polymer ?
#
loop_
_entity_poly.entity_id
_entity_poly.type
_entity_poly.pdbx_seq_one_letter_code
_entity_poly.pdbx_strand_id
1 'polypeptide(L)'
;MTSGNTGRTCVQNQSDSDAANGMVSVCDIIIIYCDCAVVVSTEENVNCCFSYSHTKYDMRRRNNRWSCSYSNSLRTCTDRKIKEQQMDSNPWTLRWVQSAEAKEDGAYGFSKMDALVSAVGVDEDIVYSKSIALQSWLLGYELTDTIMVVAEEEIHFLASKKKIDFLRQIQNSSKDENGLPAKLELHIRDRSDEDKTNFQKLIDALKHSKQGKTLGVFSKDNYPGPFMDSWRAALKKEHFETVDVSADIAYVMAPKEEPELLIMKKACFVSVDVFNKYLKDQIMEIIDSDKKVKHAKLAEGVESAITDKKYVTGVDTSQLDMCYPAIIQSGGNYNLKFSVVSDKNVLHFGAIVCSLGARYKSYCSNIVRTLLVNPTDAIQENYNFLVALEEELLKVLTDGTALNAVYQAGIKYAEKEKPDLVANLTKNFGFATGIEFRESSLVIGPKTTALARKDMVFNVNVGLAGLTNKEASDKEGKVYALFIGDTVQVNVEQPATILTPLKKKIKNVGIFLKDEGEEEEEEEKEKSPKEPEILGRGKRTAVLESKLRSEHSSEEKRKQHQKELAQALNEAAKQRLAQQSDGREKEKVRKSTVSYKNHGQMPRETEVRDLKIYVDRKYETVILPVFGIAVPFHISTIKNISQSVEGDYTYLRVNFFHPGATMGRNEGGSYPQPDATFVKEVTYRSTNVKEPGELSAPSANLNTAFRLIKEVQKKFKNREAEEREKEDLVKQDTLVMSQNKGNPKLKDLYIRPNIVTKRMTGSLEAHVNGFRYTSVRGDKVDILYNNIKNAFFQPCDGEMIILLHFHLKHAIMFGKKKHVDVQFYTEVGEITTDLGKHQHMHDRDDLAAEQAERELRHKLKTAFKSFCEKVEAMTKQEIEFDTPFRELGFPGAPFRSTVLLQPTSGCLVNLTEWPPFVITLEDVELVHFERVQFHLKNFDMIFVFKDYHRKVAMVNAIPMNLLDHVKEWLNSCDIRYSEGIQSLNWTKIMKTITDDPEGFFDSGGWTFLDPESDDEDNAEEVEEEEEDDAYEPSDAESEESDDDSDYSEYSEGSESEEEELASSEESGKDWSDLEREAAEADKERRDFQDEYAGSGKKVKGKQHGSYGGQKDSGRDRLAT
;
A
#
# COMPACT_ATOMS: atom_id res chain seq x y z
N MET A 1 29.09 51.97 53.23
CA MET A 1 27.76 51.83 52.60
C MET A 1 27.43 50.34 52.66
N THR A 2 26.93 49.84 53.80
CA THR A 2 25.48 49.73 54.11
C THR A 2 24.80 48.65 53.23
N SER A 3 25.07 47.35 53.41
CA SER A 3 24.58 46.43 54.47
C SER A 3 23.09 46.08 54.33
N GLY A 4 22.63 44.82 54.38
CA GLY A 4 23.27 43.50 54.59
C GLY A 4 22.17 42.46 54.94
N ASN A 5 22.42 41.16 55.15
CA ASN A 5 23.66 40.39 54.98
C ASN A 5 23.38 38.86 54.86
N THR A 6 24.08 38.20 53.92
CA THR A 6 24.69 36.84 53.95
C THR A 6 24.23 35.74 54.93
N GLY A 7 24.19 34.48 54.45
CA GLY A 7 24.08 33.26 55.29
C GLY A 7 24.50 31.93 54.64
N ARG A 8 25.81 31.73 54.37
CA ARG A 8 26.47 30.39 54.34
C ARG A 8 27.34 30.30 55.63
N THR A 9 27.85 29.19 56.17
CA THR A 9 28.11 27.78 55.77
C THR A 9 28.20 26.89 57.04
N CYS A 10 27.86 25.60 56.97
CA CYS A 10 28.49 24.42 57.63
C CYS A 10 27.61 23.19 57.33
N VAL A 11 28.01 22.01 56.83
CA VAL A 11 29.21 21.14 56.90
C VAL A 11 29.02 19.94 57.85
N GLN A 12 28.88 18.76 57.24
CA GLN A 12 29.13 17.38 57.71
C GLN A 12 28.25 16.70 58.78
N ASN A 13 27.79 15.49 58.41
CA ASN A 13 27.62 14.26 59.22
C ASN A 13 26.53 14.27 60.33
N GLN A 14 25.88 13.16 60.72
CA GLN A 14 25.95 11.72 60.40
C GLN A 14 24.49 11.17 60.40
N SER A 15 24.09 10.30 59.46
CA SER A 15 23.90 8.83 59.59
C SER A 15 22.84 8.34 60.60
N ASP A 16 22.12 7.28 60.17
CA ASP A 16 21.34 6.31 60.98
C ASP A 16 20.05 6.80 61.69
N SER A 17 19.00 5.99 61.94
CA SER A 17 18.43 4.83 61.22
C SER A 17 16.98 4.58 61.74
N ASP A 18 16.19 3.72 61.09
CA ASP A 18 15.01 2.98 61.62
C ASP A 18 13.76 3.78 62.10
N ALA A 19 12.55 3.62 61.52
CA ALA A 19 11.54 2.55 61.70
C ALA A 19 10.75 2.60 63.04
N ALA A 20 9.42 2.38 63.13
CA ALA A 20 8.33 2.26 62.14
C ALA A 20 6.92 2.29 62.82
N ASN A 21 5.85 2.29 62.00
CA ASN A 21 4.45 1.82 62.27
C ASN A 21 3.42 2.67 63.07
N GLY A 22 2.13 2.51 62.70
CA GLY A 22 0.90 3.00 63.38
C GLY A 22 0.35 4.35 62.85
N MET A 23 -0.70 4.48 62.00
CA MET A 23 -2.01 3.77 61.88
C MET A 23 -2.88 4.01 63.14
N VAL A 24 -4.08 4.64 63.16
CA VAL A 24 -5.32 4.64 62.32
C VAL A 24 -6.05 6.02 62.53
N SER A 25 -6.56 6.77 61.54
CA SER A 25 -7.96 6.88 60.98
C SER A 25 -9.12 7.11 62.00
N VAL A 26 -10.30 7.73 61.76
CA VAL A 26 -11.11 8.08 60.54
C VAL A 26 -12.05 9.30 60.80
N CYS A 27 -12.56 9.99 59.74
CA CYS A 27 -13.83 10.79 59.65
C CYS A 27 -14.02 12.05 60.58
N ASP A 28 -14.88 13.06 60.32
CA ASP A 28 -15.72 13.50 59.16
C ASP A 28 -16.22 14.98 59.30
N ILE A 29 -16.84 15.55 58.24
CA ILE A 29 -17.92 16.61 58.26
C ILE A 29 -17.61 18.07 58.76
N ILE A 30 -18.18 19.21 58.28
CA ILE A 30 -18.79 19.70 57.01
C ILE A 30 -19.09 21.26 57.04
N ILE A 31 -19.33 21.94 55.89
CA ILE A 31 -20.22 23.15 55.64
C ILE A 31 -19.76 24.67 55.59
N ILE A 32 -20.04 25.32 54.40
CA ILE A 32 -20.51 26.70 53.96
C ILE A 32 -19.77 28.05 54.25
N TYR A 33 -19.48 28.83 53.17
CA TYR A 33 -19.82 30.28 52.84
C TYR A 33 -18.71 30.95 51.95
N CYS A 34 -18.92 31.97 51.08
CA CYS A 34 -19.89 32.26 49.97
C CYS A 34 -19.35 33.43 49.06
N ASP A 35 -20.09 33.82 48.01
CA ASP A 35 -20.06 35.12 47.25
C ASP A 35 -18.92 35.40 46.22
N CYS A 36 -19.14 36.08 45.06
CA CYS A 36 -20.38 36.55 44.38
C CYS A 36 -20.19 36.92 42.88
N ALA A 37 -21.24 36.67 42.05
CA ALA A 37 -21.75 37.37 40.82
C ALA A 37 -20.80 37.84 39.65
N VAL A 38 -21.20 38.21 38.41
CA VAL A 38 -22.46 38.65 37.72
C VAL A 38 -22.43 38.10 36.26
N VAL A 39 -23.38 37.29 35.72
CA VAL A 39 -24.64 37.60 34.95
C VAL A 39 -24.40 38.43 33.64
N VAL A 40 -24.89 38.10 32.41
CA VAL A 40 -26.26 37.90 31.83
C VAL A 40 -26.18 36.79 30.73
N SER A 41 -27.00 35.72 30.64
CA SER A 41 -28.46 35.53 30.36
C SER A 41 -28.90 35.72 28.89
N THR A 42 -29.90 35.05 28.30
CA THR A 42 -30.61 33.73 28.46
C THR A 42 -31.43 33.50 27.14
N GLU A 43 -32.37 32.59 26.84
CA GLU A 43 -33.17 31.46 27.43
C GLU A 43 -33.69 30.58 26.23
N GLU A 44 -34.46 29.48 26.28
CA GLU A 44 -35.15 28.70 27.33
C GLU A 44 -35.05 27.15 27.08
N ASN A 45 -36.15 26.40 26.83
CA ASN A 45 -36.23 24.92 26.71
C ASN A 45 -37.36 24.42 25.76
N VAL A 46 -37.45 23.11 25.51
CA VAL A 46 -38.60 22.21 25.88
C VAL A 46 -38.69 20.91 25.02
N ASN A 47 -38.87 19.79 25.74
CA ASN A 47 -39.30 18.41 25.39
C ASN A 47 -39.92 18.08 24.01
N CYS A 48 -39.62 16.85 23.54
CA CYS A 48 -40.54 16.03 22.74
C CYS A 48 -40.85 14.68 23.42
N CYS A 49 -42.06 14.16 23.20
CA CYS A 49 -42.56 12.89 23.71
C CYS A 49 -43.18 12.06 22.56
N PHE A 50 -43.61 10.83 22.86
CA PHE A 50 -44.35 9.90 21.98
C PHE A 50 -43.54 9.26 20.83
N SER A 51 -43.91 8.07 20.32
CA SER A 51 -44.53 6.90 20.98
C SER A 51 -44.32 5.63 20.13
N TYR A 52 -44.29 4.46 20.77
CA TYR A 52 -44.28 3.19 20.05
C TYR A 52 -45.66 2.85 19.48
N SER A 53 -45.72 2.45 18.21
CA SER A 53 -46.86 1.72 17.63
C SER A 53 -46.37 0.52 16.81
N HIS A 54 -46.94 -0.66 17.06
CA HIS A 54 -46.67 -1.87 16.28
C HIS A 54 -47.64 -2.01 15.10
N THR A 55 -47.14 -2.43 13.94
CA THR A 55 -47.97 -3.11 12.93
C THR A 55 -47.14 -4.21 12.25
N LYS A 56 -47.64 -5.45 12.29
CA LYS A 56 -46.99 -6.60 11.65
C LYS A 56 -47.42 -6.69 10.17
N TYR A 57 -46.49 -7.11 9.31
CA TYR A 57 -46.82 -7.66 8.00
C TYR A 57 -46.30 -9.10 7.89
N ASP A 58 -47.12 -9.99 7.33
CA ASP A 58 -46.87 -11.44 7.23
C ASP A 58 -46.42 -11.81 5.82
N MET A 59 -45.25 -12.46 5.68
CA MET A 59 -44.68 -12.83 4.38
C MET A 59 -45.01 -14.29 4.02
N ARG A 60 -45.73 -14.50 2.90
CA ARG A 60 -45.92 -15.82 2.29
C ARG A 60 -45.21 -15.94 0.94
N ARG A 61 -44.11 -16.70 0.92
CA ARG A 61 -43.50 -17.24 -0.32
C ARG A 61 -44.34 -18.40 -0.88
N ARG A 62 -44.35 -18.56 -2.21
CA ARG A 62 -44.28 -19.89 -2.89
C ARG A 62 -44.04 -19.79 -4.42
N ASN A 63 -42.92 -20.39 -4.83
CA ASN A 63 -42.53 -21.04 -6.09
C ASN A 63 -43.36 -20.82 -7.39
N ASN A 64 -42.67 -20.55 -8.51
CA ASN A 64 -42.38 -21.60 -9.49
C ASN A 64 -41.30 -21.24 -10.54
N ARG A 65 -41.00 -22.17 -11.46
CA ARG A 65 -39.74 -22.32 -12.23
C ARG A 65 -39.72 -21.73 -13.66
N TRP A 66 -38.50 -21.39 -14.10
CA TRP A 66 -37.92 -21.49 -15.45
C TRP A 66 -38.36 -20.55 -16.59
N SER A 67 -37.41 -19.78 -17.14
CA SER A 67 -36.67 -20.16 -18.37
C SER A 67 -35.64 -19.08 -18.75
N CYS A 68 -34.69 -19.40 -19.63
CA CYS A 68 -33.70 -18.44 -20.15
C CYS A 68 -33.89 -18.27 -21.66
N SER A 69 -33.86 -17.02 -22.15
CA SER A 69 -33.83 -16.70 -23.58
C SER A 69 -33.22 -15.33 -23.81
N TYR A 70 -32.14 -15.27 -24.60
CA TYR A 70 -31.52 -14.02 -25.04
C TYR A 70 -32.32 -13.42 -26.20
N SER A 71 -32.58 -12.11 -26.16
CA SER A 71 -33.06 -11.35 -27.31
C SER A 71 -32.67 -9.88 -27.20
N ASN A 72 -32.05 -9.32 -28.24
CA ASN A 72 -31.65 -7.92 -28.28
C ASN A 72 -32.87 -6.99 -28.40
N SER A 73 -33.08 -6.11 -27.42
CA SER A 73 -33.82 -4.86 -27.63
C SER A 73 -33.32 -3.75 -26.72
N LEU A 74 -32.58 -2.79 -27.31
CA LEU A 74 -32.35 -1.49 -26.68
C LEU A 74 -33.68 -0.73 -26.62
N ARG A 75 -34.28 -0.64 -25.42
CA ARG A 75 -35.49 0.15 -25.15
C ARG A 75 -35.44 0.79 -23.76
N THR A 76 -35.25 2.11 -23.75
CA THR A 76 -35.66 3.06 -22.68
C THR A 76 -35.30 2.65 -21.25
N CYS A 77 -34.08 2.96 -20.80
CA CYS A 77 -33.62 2.68 -19.43
C CYS A 77 -34.24 3.62 -18.37
N THR A 78 -34.52 4.87 -18.76
CA THR A 78 -35.04 5.95 -17.89
C THR A 78 -36.31 5.58 -17.12
N ASP A 79 -37.23 4.82 -17.73
CA ASP A 79 -38.55 4.55 -17.17
C ASP A 79 -38.61 3.34 -16.19
N ARG A 80 -37.44 2.73 -15.88
CA ARG A 80 -37.30 1.59 -14.94
C ARG A 80 -36.65 1.92 -13.60
N LYS A 81 -35.85 2.99 -13.46
CA LYS A 81 -35.03 3.27 -12.25
C LYS A 81 -35.80 3.83 -11.03
N ILE A 82 -37.07 4.21 -11.15
CA ILE A 82 -37.84 4.91 -10.09
C ILE A 82 -38.28 4.00 -8.91
N LYS A 83 -38.05 2.68 -8.98
CA LYS A 83 -38.29 1.79 -7.82
C LYS A 83 -37.10 1.87 -6.86
N GLU A 84 -37.40 2.16 -5.60
CA GLU A 84 -36.44 2.20 -4.47
C GLU A 84 -35.40 3.34 -4.58
N GLN A 85 -35.87 4.54 -4.92
CA GLN A 85 -35.11 5.80 -4.72
C GLN A 85 -35.76 6.61 -3.59
N GLN A 86 -34.99 6.85 -2.52
CA GLN A 86 -35.35 7.75 -1.44
C GLN A 86 -34.93 9.18 -1.82
N MET A 87 -35.83 10.16 -1.64
CA MET A 87 -35.52 11.56 -1.87
C MET A 87 -34.67 12.10 -0.71
N ASP A 88 -33.72 12.99 -1.01
CA ASP A 88 -32.92 13.66 0.01
C ASP A 88 -33.82 14.57 0.86
N SER A 89 -33.63 14.58 2.19
CA SER A 89 -34.60 15.20 3.12
C SER A 89 -34.43 16.70 3.30
N ASN A 90 -33.50 17.33 2.58
CA ASN A 90 -33.25 18.77 2.65
C ASN A 90 -34.41 19.54 1.97
N PRO A 91 -35.07 20.52 2.63
CA PRO A 91 -36.23 21.18 2.04
C PRO A 91 -35.86 22.05 0.83
N TRP A 92 -36.25 21.59 -0.36
CA TRP A 92 -36.40 22.39 -1.59
C TRP A 92 -37.16 23.72 -1.34
N THR A 93 -38.04 23.76 -0.33
CA THR A 93 -38.76 24.95 0.13
C THR A 93 -37.81 26.02 0.65
N LEU A 94 -36.76 25.67 1.41
CA LEU A 94 -35.76 26.60 1.90
C LEU A 94 -34.95 27.16 0.74
N ARG A 95 -34.52 26.32 -0.21
CA ARG A 95 -33.84 26.76 -1.44
C ARG A 95 -34.68 27.73 -2.25
N TRP A 96 -35.98 27.47 -2.40
CA TRP A 96 -36.89 28.38 -3.09
C TRP A 96 -37.16 29.67 -2.29
N VAL A 97 -37.40 29.58 -0.98
CA VAL A 97 -37.62 30.74 -0.10
C VAL A 97 -36.40 31.65 -0.09
N GLN A 98 -35.19 31.12 0.09
CA GLN A 98 -33.94 31.89 0.03
C GLN A 98 -33.76 32.58 -1.34
N SER A 99 -34.12 31.92 -2.45
CA SER A 99 -34.14 32.56 -3.77
C SER A 99 -35.19 33.67 -3.90
N ALA A 100 -36.30 33.57 -3.18
CA ALA A 100 -37.39 34.55 -3.15
C ALA A 100 -37.17 35.67 -2.11
N GLU A 101 -36.26 35.49 -1.15
CA GLU A 101 -35.81 36.50 -0.17
C GLU A 101 -34.62 37.33 -0.69
N ALA A 102 -33.82 36.78 -1.60
CA ALA A 102 -32.71 37.47 -2.30
C ALA A 102 -33.13 38.67 -3.21
N LYS A 103 -34.33 39.21 -3.02
CA LYS A 103 -34.90 40.37 -3.73
C LYS A 103 -34.20 41.70 -3.42
N GLU A 104 -33.52 41.82 -2.28
CA GLU A 104 -32.95 43.10 -1.84
C GLU A 104 -31.69 43.51 -2.63
N ASP A 105 -30.92 42.56 -3.17
CA ASP A 105 -29.68 42.78 -3.92
C ASP A 105 -29.88 43.19 -5.41
N GLY A 106 -30.95 43.95 -5.71
CA GLY A 106 -31.07 44.70 -6.97
C GLY A 106 -31.07 43.89 -8.28
N ALA A 107 -31.40 42.58 -8.24
CA ALA A 107 -31.37 41.70 -9.40
C ALA A 107 -32.37 42.13 -10.51
N TYR A 108 -31.86 42.26 -11.74
CA TYR A 108 -32.56 42.97 -12.82
C TYR A 108 -33.57 42.13 -13.61
N GLY A 109 -33.67 40.81 -13.40
CA GLY A 109 -34.65 39.92 -14.03
C GLY A 109 -35.87 39.63 -13.15
N PHE A 110 -35.67 39.08 -11.94
CA PHE A 110 -36.76 38.62 -11.06
C PHE A 110 -37.78 39.70 -10.68
N SER A 111 -37.33 40.95 -10.60
CA SER A 111 -38.18 42.12 -10.31
C SER A 111 -39.20 42.44 -11.42
N LYS A 112 -39.07 41.84 -12.62
CA LYS A 112 -39.91 42.09 -13.79
C LYS A 112 -40.84 40.93 -14.16
N MET A 113 -40.64 39.73 -13.60
CA MET A 113 -41.48 38.57 -13.91
C MET A 113 -42.67 38.44 -12.95
N ASP A 114 -43.84 38.12 -13.51
CA ASP A 114 -45.03 37.75 -12.76
C ASP A 114 -44.96 36.29 -12.28
N ALA A 115 -44.41 35.40 -13.11
CA ALA A 115 -44.23 33.97 -12.84
C ALA A 115 -43.04 33.39 -13.63
N LEU A 116 -42.48 32.27 -13.18
CA LEU A 116 -41.41 31.51 -13.86
C LEU A 116 -42.01 30.29 -14.59
N VAL A 117 -41.56 30.05 -15.83
CA VAL A 117 -41.88 28.84 -16.61
C VAL A 117 -40.60 28.09 -16.98
N SER A 118 -40.52 26.82 -16.59
CA SER A 118 -39.46 25.87 -16.96
C SER A 118 -40.10 24.63 -17.60
N ALA A 119 -39.54 24.16 -18.71
CA ALA A 119 -40.10 23.04 -19.47
C ALA A 119 -38.98 22.16 -20.05
N VAL A 120 -38.88 20.92 -19.56
CA VAL A 120 -37.89 19.94 -20.03
C VAL A 120 -38.61 18.91 -20.90
N GLY A 121 -38.13 18.72 -22.13
CA GLY A 121 -38.64 17.72 -23.06
C GLY A 121 -37.91 16.38 -22.94
N VAL A 122 -37.65 15.75 -24.09
CA VAL A 122 -36.75 14.59 -24.21
C VAL A 122 -35.78 14.89 -25.35
N ASP A 123 -34.51 15.01 -25.02
CA ASP A 123 -33.41 15.17 -25.97
C ASP A 123 -32.15 14.58 -25.33
N GLU A 124 -31.48 13.65 -26.02
CA GLU A 124 -30.29 12.95 -25.48
C GLU A 124 -28.99 13.74 -25.79
N ASP A 125 -29.04 14.73 -26.69
CA ASP A 125 -27.89 15.61 -27.01
C ASP A 125 -27.77 16.80 -26.03
N ILE A 126 -28.82 17.13 -25.25
CA ILE A 126 -28.87 18.30 -24.35
C ILE A 126 -28.40 17.92 -22.93
N VAL A 127 -27.08 17.76 -22.77
CA VAL A 127 -26.41 17.45 -21.49
C VAL A 127 -26.54 18.56 -20.43
N TYR A 128 -26.74 19.81 -20.89
CA TYR A 128 -26.82 21.02 -20.06
C TYR A 128 -27.92 21.97 -20.53
N SER A 129 -28.79 22.39 -19.60
CA SER A 129 -29.75 23.48 -19.78
C SER A 129 -30.09 24.09 -18.42
N LYS A 130 -30.65 25.31 -18.40
CA LYS A 130 -31.06 25.96 -17.15
C LYS A 130 -32.26 25.26 -16.51
N SER A 131 -33.12 24.66 -17.32
CA SER A 131 -34.28 23.88 -16.89
C SER A 131 -33.87 22.58 -16.18
N ILE A 132 -32.90 21.83 -16.73
CA ILE A 132 -32.35 20.62 -16.09
C ILE A 132 -31.55 20.98 -14.84
N ALA A 133 -30.77 22.07 -14.88
CA ALA A 133 -30.02 22.53 -13.72
C ALA A 133 -30.95 22.90 -12.56
N LEU A 134 -32.02 23.66 -12.83
CA LEU A 134 -33.00 24.04 -11.82
C LEU A 134 -33.76 22.84 -11.26
N GLN A 135 -34.16 21.86 -12.10
CA GLN A 135 -34.76 20.62 -11.62
C GLN A 135 -33.80 19.83 -10.72
N SER A 136 -32.54 19.67 -11.15
CA SER A 136 -31.51 18.95 -10.39
C SER A 136 -31.19 19.65 -9.05
N TRP A 137 -31.23 20.98 -9.00
CA TRP A 137 -31.00 21.76 -7.77
C TRP A 137 -32.18 21.71 -6.80
N LEU A 138 -33.42 21.75 -7.30
CA LEU A 138 -34.62 21.70 -6.45
C LEU A 138 -34.99 20.27 -6.02
N LEU A 139 -34.73 19.26 -6.85
CA LEU A 139 -35.26 17.90 -6.68
C LEU A 139 -34.18 16.81 -6.54
N GLY A 140 -32.90 17.12 -6.81
CA GLY A 140 -31.81 16.14 -6.88
C GLY A 140 -31.82 15.26 -8.14
N TYR A 141 -32.83 15.39 -9.02
CA TYR A 141 -33.04 14.54 -10.19
C TYR A 141 -33.56 15.33 -11.39
N GLU A 142 -33.20 14.89 -12.60
CA GLU A 142 -33.78 15.37 -13.84
C GLU A 142 -35.16 14.75 -14.11
N LEU A 143 -36.15 15.59 -14.44
CA LEU A 143 -37.49 15.20 -14.83
C LEU A 143 -37.76 15.65 -16.28
N THR A 144 -37.32 14.83 -17.24
CA THR A 144 -37.75 14.93 -18.66
C THR A 144 -39.28 14.96 -18.86
N ASP A 145 -39.72 15.45 -20.01
CA ASP A 145 -41.11 15.45 -20.49
C ASP A 145 -42.10 16.03 -19.45
N THR A 146 -41.66 17.10 -18.76
CA THR A 146 -42.29 17.73 -17.58
C THR A 146 -42.24 19.26 -17.70
N ILE A 147 -43.33 19.92 -17.28
CA ILE A 147 -43.41 21.39 -17.17
C ILE A 147 -43.54 21.77 -15.69
N MET A 148 -42.79 22.79 -15.28
CA MET A 148 -42.86 23.43 -13.97
C MET A 148 -43.23 24.90 -14.14
N VAL A 149 -44.28 25.34 -13.46
CA VAL A 149 -44.69 26.75 -13.36
C VAL A 149 -44.58 27.17 -11.90
N VAL A 150 -43.96 28.32 -11.65
CA VAL A 150 -43.95 28.95 -10.32
C VAL A 150 -44.62 30.31 -10.40
N ALA A 151 -45.82 30.39 -9.82
CA ALA A 151 -46.54 31.63 -9.55
C ALA A 151 -46.15 32.19 -8.16
N GLU A 152 -46.77 33.29 -7.76
CA GLU A 152 -46.54 33.94 -6.47
C GLU A 152 -47.01 33.11 -5.27
N GLU A 153 -48.21 32.52 -5.34
CA GLU A 153 -48.81 31.72 -4.26
C GLU A 153 -48.87 30.21 -4.56
N GLU A 154 -48.50 29.76 -5.76
CA GLU A 154 -48.62 28.34 -6.15
C GLU A 154 -47.55 27.85 -7.15
N ILE A 155 -47.18 26.58 -7.01
CA ILE A 155 -46.19 25.88 -7.83
C ILE A 155 -46.88 24.68 -8.48
N HIS A 156 -46.85 24.61 -9.80
CA HIS A 156 -47.53 23.57 -10.58
C HIS A 156 -46.51 22.70 -11.32
N PHE A 157 -46.60 21.39 -11.15
CA PHE A 157 -45.90 20.41 -11.99
C PHE A 157 -46.89 19.66 -12.88
N LEU A 158 -46.60 19.58 -14.18
CA LEU A 158 -47.31 18.74 -15.15
C LEU A 158 -46.35 17.67 -15.68
N ALA A 159 -46.54 16.41 -15.25
CA ALA A 159 -45.64 15.30 -15.53
C ALA A 159 -46.37 13.97 -15.74
N SER A 160 -45.63 12.92 -16.15
CA SER A 160 -46.18 11.57 -16.22
C SER A 160 -46.58 11.04 -14.83
N LYS A 161 -47.54 10.11 -14.76
CA LYS A 161 -48.06 9.60 -13.47
C LYS A 161 -46.96 9.16 -12.50
N LYS A 162 -45.93 8.43 -12.95
CA LYS A 162 -44.79 8.01 -12.11
C LYS A 162 -44.05 9.19 -11.49
N LYS A 163 -43.81 10.25 -12.27
CA LYS A 163 -43.09 11.46 -11.83
C LYS A 163 -43.94 12.29 -10.87
N ILE A 164 -45.25 12.37 -11.10
CA ILE A 164 -46.19 12.95 -10.13
C ILE A 164 -46.24 12.14 -8.83
N ASP A 165 -46.33 10.81 -8.90
CA ASP A 165 -46.38 9.95 -7.71
C ASP A 165 -45.04 9.95 -6.92
N PHE A 166 -43.90 10.28 -7.56
CA PHE A 166 -42.65 10.66 -6.90
C PHE A 166 -42.77 12.03 -6.20
N LEU A 167 -43.19 13.08 -6.92
CA LEU A 167 -43.39 14.43 -6.37
C LEU A 167 -44.46 14.50 -5.24
N ARG A 168 -45.36 13.51 -5.12
CA ARG A 168 -46.29 13.40 -3.98
C ARG A 168 -45.62 13.23 -2.63
N GLN A 169 -44.39 12.72 -2.58
CA GLN A 169 -43.62 12.66 -1.32
C GLN A 169 -43.45 14.08 -0.75
N ILE A 170 -43.20 15.05 -1.64
CA ILE A 170 -43.01 16.46 -1.36
C ILE A 170 -44.31 17.13 -0.86
N GLN A 171 -45.44 16.83 -1.53
CA GLN A 171 -46.76 17.38 -1.19
C GLN A 171 -47.29 16.90 0.19
N ASN A 172 -46.70 15.85 0.76
CA ASN A 172 -47.06 15.32 2.07
C ASN A 172 -46.17 15.83 3.20
N SER A 173 -44.89 16.11 2.95
CA SER A 173 -43.98 16.70 3.95
C SER A 173 -44.14 18.22 4.09
N SER A 174 -44.76 18.89 3.12
CA SER A 174 -44.97 20.35 3.11
C SER A 174 -46.11 20.84 4.03
N LYS A 175 -46.37 20.19 5.18
CA LYS A 175 -47.52 20.50 6.06
C LYS A 175 -47.16 21.03 7.44
N ASP A 176 -45.98 20.73 7.94
CA ASP A 176 -45.59 21.05 9.31
C ASP A 176 -44.38 22.00 9.33
N GLU A 177 -44.46 22.98 10.25
CA GLU A 177 -43.40 23.87 10.78
C GLU A 177 -42.67 24.84 9.82
N ASN A 178 -42.24 24.46 8.61
CA ASN A 178 -41.27 25.23 7.80
C ASN A 178 -41.84 26.28 6.80
N GLY A 179 -42.95 26.94 7.13
CA GLY A 179 -43.33 28.26 6.57
C GLY A 179 -43.35 28.44 5.04
N LEU A 180 -43.89 27.49 4.27
CA LEU A 180 -44.00 27.65 2.81
C LEU A 180 -44.85 28.88 2.40
N PRO A 181 -44.38 29.72 1.46
CA PRO A 181 -45.19 30.78 0.86
C PRO A 181 -46.05 30.33 -0.33
N ALA A 182 -45.86 29.10 -0.85
CA ALA A 182 -46.53 28.64 -2.07
C ALA A 182 -47.10 27.21 -1.97
N LYS A 183 -48.30 27.03 -2.53
CA LYS A 183 -49.09 25.81 -2.59
C LYS A 183 -48.62 24.89 -3.73
N LEU A 184 -48.32 23.62 -3.44
CA LEU A 184 -47.84 22.66 -4.45
C LEU A 184 -49.00 21.91 -5.13
N GLU A 185 -49.20 22.13 -6.43
CA GLU A 185 -50.21 21.50 -7.28
C GLU A 185 -49.59 20.52 -8.29
N LEU A 186 -50.17 19.32 -8.41
CA LEU A 186 -49.57 18.19 -9.12
C LEU A 186 -50.52 17.61 -10.18
N HIS A 187 -50.26 17.92 -11.45
CA HIS A 187 -51.09 17.56 -12.60
C HIS A 187 -50.52 16.33 -13.33
N ILE A 188 -51.32 15.28 -13.44
CA ILE A 188 -50.97 14.09 -14.21
C ILE A 188 -51.28 14.36 -15.68
N ARG A 189 -50.30 14.11 -16.56
CA ARG A 189 -50.46 14.28 -18.00
C ARG A 189 -51.51 13.35 -18.59
N ASP A 190 -52.39 13.93 -19.41
CA ASP A 190 -53.46 13.22 -20.11
C ASP A 190 -53.17 13.13 -21.61
N ARG A 191 -53.12 11.90 -22.12
CA ARG A 191 -52.86 11.60 -23.54
C ARG A 191 -54.14 11.55 -24.39
N SER A 192 -55.32 11.68 -23.78
CA SER A 192 -56.61 11.62 -24.47
C SER A 192 -57.07 12.97 -25.03
N ASP A 193 -56.68 14.08 -24.39
CA ASP A 193 -56.96 15.44 -24.86
C ASP A 193 -55.69 16.18 -25.38
N GLU A 194 -54.54 15.50 -25.41
CA GLU A 194 -53.20 16.07 -25.68
C GLU A 194 -52.80 17.16 -24.68
N ASP A 195 -53.03 16.91 -23.38
CA ASP A 195 -52.74 17.78 -22.24
C ASP A 195 -53.44 19.16 -22.26
N LYS A 196 -54.38 19.42 -23.18
CA LYS A 196 -55.03 20.74 -23.38
C LYS A 196 -55.70 21.28 -22.12
N THR A 197 -56.42 20.43 -21.39
CA THR A 197 -57.09 20.79 -20.13
C THR A 197 -56.08 21.11 -19.03
N ASN A 198 -54.90 20.48 -19.05
CA ASN A 198 -53.82 20.78 -18.11
C ASN A 198 -53.08 22.06 -18.49
N PHE A 199 -52.78 22.27 -19.78
CA PHE A 199 -52.19 23.52 -20.27
C PHE A 199 -53.06 24.74 -19.95
N GLN A 200 -54.40 24.61 -20.02
CA GLN A 200 -55.29 25.71 -19.63
C GLN A 200 -55.14 26.06 -18.14
N LYS A 201 -55.12 25.08 -17.23
CA LYS A 201 -54.88 25.34 -15.79
C LYS A 201 -53.56 26.04 -15.53
N LEU A 202 -52.49 25.64 -16.23
CA LEU A 202 -51.17 26.29 -16.12
C LEU A 202 -51.24 27.74 -16.62
N ILE A 203 -51.87 27.98 -17.78
CA ILE A 203 -52.09 29.33 -18.33
C ILE A 203 -52.95 30.20 -17.40
N ASP A 204 -53.95 29.62 -16.75
CA ASP A 204 -54.81 30.33 -15.81
C ASP A 204 -54.03 30.70 -14.54
N ALA A 205 -53.23 29.79 -13.97
CA ALA A 205 -52.32 30.10 -12.86
C ALA A 205 -51.33 31.23 -13.21
N LEU A 206 -50.73 31.19 -14.41
CA LEU A 206 -49.85 32.24 -14.92
C LEU A 206 -50.54 33.62 -15.01
N LYS A 207 -51.84 33.67 -15.31
CA LYS A 207 -52.61 34.92 -15.37
C LYS A 207 -53.01 35.47 -14.00
N HIS A 208 -53.11 34.63 -12.97
CA HIS A 208 -53.45 35.05 -11.61
C HIS A 208 -52.21 35.45 -10.78
N SER A 209 -51.00 35.09 -11.21
CA SER A 209 -49.75 35.51 -10.57
C SER A 209 -49.46 37.01 -10.82
N LYS A 210 -49.30 37.81 -9.75
CA LYS A 210 -48.99 39.25 -9.81
C LYS A 210 -49.83 40.04 -10.82
N GLN A 211 -49.26 40.46 -11.95
CA GLN A 211 -49.96 41.20 -13.01
C GLN A 211 -50.39 40.34 -14.20
N GLY A 212 -49.99 39.06 -14.24
CA GLY A 212 -50.39 38.09 -15.27
C GLY A 212 -49.93 38.38 -16.70
N LYS A 213 -48.80 39.09 -16.88
CA LYS A 213 -48.31 39.55 -18.20
C LYS A 213 -46.93 39.03 -18.59
N THR A 214 -45.98 39.03 -17.65
CA THR A 214 -44.56 38.87 -17.97
C THR A 214 -44.01 37.56 -17.40
N LEU A 215 -43.60 36.65 -18.27
CA LEU A 215 -43.07 35.35 -17.90
C LEU A 215 -41.54 35.37 -17.85
N GLY A 216 -40.99 34.93 -16.72
CA GLY A 216 -39.59 34.53 -16.62
C GLY A 216 -39.40 33.20 -17.37
N VAL A 217 -38.46 33.17 -18.31
CA VAL A 217 -38.14 32.01 -19.13
C VAL A 217 -36.62 31.83 -19.25
N PHE A 218 -36.20 30.65 -19.70
CA PHE A 218 -34.82 30.37 -20.10
C PHE A 218 -34.72 30.37 -21.62
N SER A 219 -34.31 31.50 -22.21
CA SER A 219 -34.51 31.78 -23.65
C SER A 219 -33.64 30.94 -24.59
N LYS A 220 -32.72 30.13 -24.05
CA LYS A 220 -31.88 29.17 -24.78
C LYS A 220 -32.41 27.74 -24.72
N ASP A 221 -33.30 27.43 -23.77
CA ASP A 221 -33.77 26.08 -23.52
C ASP A 221 -34.91 25.76 -24.50
N ASN A 222 -34.60 25.02 -25.57
CA ASN A 222 -35.54 24.76 -26.66
C ASN A 222 -35.61 23.27 -27.01
N TYR A 223 -36.21 22.47 -26.13
CA TYR A 223 -36.39 21.04 -26.34
C TYR A 223 -37.28 20.71 -27.56
N PRO A 224 -36.95 19.69 -28.36
CA PRO A 224 -37.85 19.15 -29.37
C PRO A 224 -38.99 18.33 -28.75
N GLY A 225 -39.97 17.94 -29.58
CA GLY A 225 -40.92 16.88 -29.28
C GLY A 225 -42.37 17.36 -29.06
N PRO A 226 -43.35 16.51 -29.38
CA PRO A 226 -44.76 16.91 -29.54
C PRO A 226 -45.39 17.50 -28.28
N PHE A 227 -44.93 17.12 -27.08
CA PHE A 227 -45.41 17.70 -25.83
C PHE A 227 -44.92 19.15 -25.64
N MET A 228 -43.63 19.41 -25.89
CA MET A 228 -43.04 20.75 -25.86
C MET A 228 -43.60 21.64 -26.97
N ASP A 229 -43.81 21.10 -28.16
CA ASP A 229 -44.45 21.81 -29.28
C ASP A 229 -45.91 22.19 -28.96
N SER A 230 -46.67 21.29 -28.35
CA SER A 230 -48.05 21.55 -27.93
C SER A 230 -48.12 22.62 -26.83
N TRP A 231 -47.20 22.59 -25.86
CA TRP A 231 -47.08 23.63 -24.83
C TRP A 231 -46.71 25.00 -25.42
N ARG A 232 -45.68 25.07 -26.27
CA ARG A 232 -45.31 26.30 -26.99
C ARG A 232 -46.48 26.84 -27.83
N ALA A 233 -47.25 25.97 -28.49
CA ALA A 233 -48.41 26.33 -29.29
C ALA A 233 -49.63 26.76 -28.44
N ALA A 234 -49.73 26.33 -27.19
CA ALA A 234 -50.72 26.84 -26.24
C ALA A 234 -50.30 28.24 -25.74
N LEU A 235 -49.11 28.35 -25.14
CA LEU A 235 -48.60 29.58 -24.53
C LEU A 235 -48.57 30.78 -25.50
N LYS A 236 -48.22 30.53 -26.78
CA LYS A 236 -48.16 31.55 -27.83
C LYS A 236 -49.51 32.22 -28.16
N LYS A 237 -50.65 31.62 -27.79
CA LYS A 237 -51.99 32.20 -28.02
C LYS A 237 -52.34 33.31 -27.04
N GLU A 238 -51.68 33.32 -25.88
CA GLU A 238 -52.03 34.17 -24.73
C GLU A 238 -51.27 35.52 -24.73
N HIS A 239 -50.33 35.70 -25.67
CA HIS A 239 -49.61 36.96 -25.90
C HIS A 239 -48.86 37.54 -24.68
N PHE A 240 -48.41 36.68 -23.75
CA PHE A 240 -47.53 37.06 -22.66
C PHE A 240 -46.21 37.71 -23.17
N GLU A 241 -45.70 38.67 -22.41
CA GLU A 241 -44.32 39.17 -22.56
C GLU A 241 -43.34 38.17 -21.91
N THR A 242 -42.10 38.11 -22.39
CA THR A 242 -41.09 37.14 -21.88
C THR A 242 -39.79 37.84 -21.52
N VAL A 243 -39.28 37.56 -20.32
CA VAL A 243 -37.98 38.04 -19.80
C VAL A 243 -37.06 36.84 -19.60
N ASP A 244 -35.83 36.95 -20.10
CA ASP A 244 -34.77 35.96 -19.84
C ASP A 244 -34.30 36.08 -18.39
N VAL A 245 -34.43 35.01 -17.61
CA VAL A 245 -33.99 34.95 -16.19
C VAL A 245 -32.88 33.90 -15.96
N SER A 246 -32.29 33.37 -17.05
CA SER A 246 -31.15 32.45 -16.98
C SER A 246 -29.95 33.02 -16.22
N ALA A 247 -29.73 34.35 -16.28
CA ALA A 247 -28.62 35.01 -15.61
C ALA A 247 -28.86 35.17 -14.09
N ASP A 248 -30.08 35.53 -13.68
CA ASP A 248 -30.46 35.70 -12.28
C ASP A 248 -30.51 34.34 -11.55
N ILE A 249 -31.11 33.32 -12.16
CA ILE A 249 -31.13 31.93 -11.63
C ILE A 249 -29.70 31.37 -11.52
N ALA A 250 -28.83 31.62 -12.49
CA ALA A 250 -27.42 31.24 -12.40
C ALA A 250 -26.71 31.87 -11.18
N TYR A 251 -27.03 33.12 -10.83
CA TYR A 251 -26.43 33.81 -9.69
C TYR A 251 -26.98 33.34 -8.34
N VAL A 252 -28.28 33.00 -8.27
CA VAL A 252 -28.89 32.32 -7.11
C VAL A 252 -28.24 30.96 -6.87
N MET A 253 -28.05 30.17 -7.92
CA MET A 253 -27.45 28.82 -7.85
C MET A 253 -25.92 28.83 -7.80
N ALA A 254 -25.25 29.99 -7.76
CA ALA A 254 -23.80 30.08 -7.86
C ALA A 254 -23.06 29.72 -6.55
N PRO A 255 -23.43 30.23 -5.37
CA PRO A 255 -22.95 29.67 -4.09
C PRO A 255 -23.32 28.19 -3.99
N LYS A 256 -22.56 27.42 -3.20
CA LYS A 256 -22.78 25.99 -3.01
C LYS A 256 -22.97 25.67 -1.53
N GLU A 257 -23.99 24.88 -1.23
CA GLU A 257 -24.16 24.32 0.12
C GLU A 257 -23.04 23.30 0.43
N GLU A 258 -22.78 23.02 1.71
CA GLU A 258 -21.76 22.06 2.13
C GLU A 258 -21.91 20.65 1.50
N PRO A 259 -23.12 20.06 1.36
CA PRO A 259 -23.30 18.79 0.64
C PRO A 259 -22.93 18.89 -0.85
N GLU A 260 -23.21 20.03 -1.49
CA GLU A 260 -22.91 20.27 -2.90
C GLU A 260 -21.40 20.44 -3.11
N LEU A 261 -20.73 21.19 -2.21
CA LEU A 261 -19.27 21.28 -2.16
C LEU A 261 -18.61 19.91 -1.94
N LEU A 262 -19.18 19.03 -1.12
CA LEU A 262 -18.67 17.67 -0.89
C LEU A 262 -18.78 16.81 -2.17
N ILE A 263 -19.89 16.93 -2.91
CA ILE A 263 -20.07 16.26 -4.21
C ILE A 263 -19.09 16.82 -5.25
N MET A 264 -18.95 18.15 -5.34
CA MET A 264 -18.00 18.79 -6.24
C MET A 264 -16.54 18.43 -5.92
N LYS A 265 -16.17 18.33 -4.64
CA LYS A 265 -14.84 17.84 -4.21
C LYS A 265 -14.60 16.40 -4.68
N LYS A 266 -15.60 15.51 -4.58
CA LYS A 266 -15.51 14.15 -5.15
C LYS A 266 -15.33 14.16 -6.67
N ALA A 267 -16.07 14.99 -7.40
CA ALA A 267 -15.86 15.15 -8.85
C ALA A 267 -14.43 15.65 -9.17
N CYS A 268 -13.91 16.61 -8.42
CA CYS A 268 -12.55 17.13 -8.59
C CYS A 268 -11.48 16.05 -8.34
N PHE A 269 -11.63 15.23 -7.29
CA PHE A 269 -10.71 14.11 -7.02
C PHE A 269 -10.70 13.09 -8.17
N VAL A 270 -11.87 12.74 -8.73
CA VAL A 270 -11.94 11.81 -9.87
C VAL A 270 -11.27 12.39 -11.12
N SER A 271 -11.42 13.69 -11.37
CA SER A 271 -10.68 14.37 -12.45
C SER A 271 -9.16 14.34 -12.25
N VAL A 272 -8.69 14.51 -11.00
CA VAL A 272 -7.25 14.42 -10.67
C VAL A 272 -6.75 12.98 -10.82
N ASP A 273 -7.50 11.99 -10.36
CA ASP A 273 -7.17 10.57 -10.46
C ASP A 273 -7.09 10.09 -11.91
N VAL A 274 -8.10 10.36 -12.74
CA VAL A 274 -8.13 9.94 -14.15
C VAL A 274 -7.10 10.71 -14.99
N PHE A 275 -6.80 11.96 -14.64
CA PHE A 275 -5.66 12.65 -15.25
C PHE A 275 -4.34 11.96 -14.89
N ASN A 276 -4.09 11.70 -13.59
CA ASN A 276 -2.76 11.33 -13.12
C ASN A 276 -2.45 9.83 -13.23
N LYS A 277 -3.44 8.94 -13.04
CA LYS A 277 -3.29 7.46 -13.03
C LYS A 277 -3.61 6.79 -14.37
N TYR A 278 -4.00 7.58 -15.37
CA TYR A 278 -4.38 7.07 -16.69
C TYR A 278 -3.90 7.98 -17.80
N LEU A 279 -4.41 9.21 -17.92
CA LEU A 279 -4.10 10.04 -19.09
C LEU A 279 -2.61 10.43 -19.15
N LYS A 280 -2.01 10.81 -18.02
CA LYS A 280 -0.58 11.11 -17.95
C LYS A 280 0.25 9.87 -18.28
N ASP A 281 -0.04 8.74 -17.63
CA ASP A 281 0.74 7.52 -17.77
C ASP A 281 0.65 6.95 -19.20
N GLN A 282 -0.52 7.00 -19.83
CA GLN A 282 -0.67 6.65 -21.25
C GLN A 282 0.06 7.62 -22.18
N ILE A 283 0.14 8.91 -21.87
CA ILE A 283 0.93 9.86 -22.67
C ILE A 283 2.44 9.59 -22.50
N MET A 284 2.92 9.27 -21.29
CA MET A 284 4.32 8.87 -21.07
C MET A 284 4.64 7.58 -21.83
N GLU A 285 3.86 6.51 -21.65
CA GLU A 285 4.02 5.23 -22.38
C GLU A 285 4.07 5.44 -23.91
N ILE A 286 3.27 6.38 -24.43
CA ILE A 286 3.23 6.72 -25.86
C ILE A 286 4.50 7.45 -26.33
N ILE A 287 5.05 8.36 -25.52
CA ILE A 287 6.30 9.08 -25.82
C ILE A 287 7.48 8.11 -25.75
N ASP A 288 7.59 7.36 -24.65
CA ASP A 288 8.70 6.46 -24.33
C ASP A 288 8.85 5.31 -25.35
N SER A 289 7.81 5.03 -26.14
CA SER A 289 7.80 4.00 -27.19
C SER A 289 7.42 4.51 -28.61
N ASP A 290 7.52 5.82 -28.86
CA ASP A 290 7.22 6.50 -30.15
C ASP A 290 5.89 6.03 -30.83
N LYS A 291 4.87 5.77 -30.01
CA LYS A 291 3.60 5.21 -30.48
C LYS A 291 2.75 6.26 -31.16
N LYS A 292 2.46 6.06 -32.44
CA LYS A 292 1.69 7.01 -33.27
C LYS A 292 0.18 6.90 -33.02
N VAL A 293 -0.25 7.37 -31.84
CA VAL A 293 -1.65 7.38 -31.35
C VAL A 293 -2.35 8.69 -31.69
N LYS A 294 -3.67 8.64 -31.93
CA LYS A 294 -4.49 9.82 -32.26
C LYS A 294 -5.14 10.44 -31.03
N HIS A 295 -5.30 11.78 -31.02
CA HIS A 295 -5.95 12.50 -29.92
C HIS A 295 -7.32 11.92 -29.55
N ALA A 296 -8.20 11.68 -30.55
CA ALA A 296 -9.51 11.06 -30.32
C ALA A 296 -9.44 9.67 -29.65
N LYS A 297 -8.44 8.83 -29.98
CA LYS A 297 -8.31 7.50 -29.34
C LYS A 297 -7.92 7.61 -27.86
N LEU A 298 -7.10 8.60 -27.50
CA LEU A 298 -6.80 8.88 -26.09
C LEU A 298 -8.04 9.42 -25.36
N ALA A 299 -8.88 10.21 -26.02
CA ALA A 299 -10.13 10.71 -25.43
C ALA A 299 -11.14 9.57 -25.16
N GLU A 300 -11.35 8.68 -26.14
CA GLU A 300 -12.13 7.44 -26.00
C GLU A 300 -11.59 6.55 -24.84
N GLY A 301 -10.27 6.54 -24.65
CA GLY A 301 -9.61 5.88 -23.52
C GLY A 301 -9.94 6.51 -22.15
N VAL A 302 -9.91 7.85 -22.06
CA VAL A 302 -10.27 8.59 -20.82
C VAL A 302 -11.74 8.37 -20.46
N GLU A 303 -12.64 8.39 -21.45
CA GLU A 303 -14.07 8.11 -21.27
C GLU A 303 -14.31 6.67 -20.79
N SER A 304 -13.48 5.71 -21.22
CA SER A 304 -13.51 4.35 -20.70
C SER A 304 -13.00 4.27 -19.25
N ALA A 305 -11.83 4.89 -18.99
CA ALA A 305 -11.15 4.86 -17.70
C ALA A 305 -11.96 5.49 -16.55
N ILE A 306 -12.84 6.46 -16.83
CA ILE A 306 -13.69 7.09 -15.81
C ILE A 306 -14.71 6.12 -15.18
N THR A 307 -15.02 5.00 -15.85
CA THR A 307 -15.93 3.97 -15.34
C THR A 307 -15.20 2.81 -14.63
N ASP A 308 -13.87 2.72 -14.80
CA ASP A 308 -13.04 1.63 -14.29
C ASP A 308 -12.57 1.91 -12.86
N LYS A 309 -12.87 0.96 -11.97
CA LYS A 309 -12.53 1.00 -10.55
C LYS A 309 -11.02 0.86 -10.28
N LYS A 310 -10.21 0.51 -11.27
CA LYS A 310 -8.74 0.58 -11.18
C LYS A 310 -8.26 2.03 -11.02
N TYR A 311 -8.83 2.96 -11.79
CA TYR A 311 -8.42 4.36 -11.78
C TYR A 311 -9.25 5.20 -10.81
N VAL A 312 -10.55 4.90 -10.69
CA VAL A 312 -11.53 5.69 -9.93
C VAL A 312 -11.94 4.98 -8.63
N THR A 313 -11.63 5.59 -7.48
CA THR A 313 -11.95 5.03 -6.14
C THR A 313 -12.82 5.98 -5.29
N GLY A 314 -13.47 5.45 -4.25
CA GLY A 314 -14.22 6.25 -3.26
C GLY A 314 -15.56 6.86 -3.72
N VAL A 315 -16.03 6.53 -4.93
CA VAL A 315 -17.27 7.06 -5.54
C VAL A 315 -18.09 5.95 -6.21
N ASP A 316 -19.39 6.19 -6.39
CA ASP A 316 -20.26 5.32 -7.18
C ASP A 316 -20.10 5.62 -8.69
N THR A 317 -19.43 4.72 -9.41
CA THR A 317 -19.20 4.86 -10.86
C THR A 317 -20.48 4.80 -11.70
N SER A 318 -21.63 4.43 -11.13
CA SER A 318 -22.94 4.46 -11.82
C SER A 318 -23.65 5.83 -11.75
N GLN A 319 -23.10 6.77 -10.98
CA GLN A 319 -23.57 8.16 -10.82
C GLN A 319 -22.53 9.17 -11.34
N LEU A 320 -21.70 8.73 -12.29
CA LEU A 320 -20.49 9.39 -12.71
C LEU A 320 -20.40 9.39 -14.25
N ASP A 321 -20.04 10.54 -14.80
CA ASP A 321 -20.07 10.85 -16.23
C ASP A 321 -18.96 11.86 -16.58
N MET A 322 -18.76 12.16 -17.85
CA MET A 322 -17.87 13.24 -18.31
C MET A 322 -18.63 14.56 -18.45
N CYS A 323 -17.98 15.68 -18.12
CA CYS A 323 -18.55 17.01 -18.35
C CYS A 323 -18.54 17.40 -19.84
N TYR A 324 -17.58 16.87 -20.59
CA TYR A 324 -17.39 17.03 -22.02
C TYR A 324 -16.39 15.96 -22.48
N PRO A 325 -16.43 15.49 -23.75
CA PRO A 325 -15.44 14.55 -24.29
C PRO A 325 -14.01 15.07 -24.10
N ALA A 326 -13.09 14.23 -23.64
CA ALA A 326 -11.75 14.68 -23.25
C ALA A 326 -11.03 15.40 -24.41
N ILE A 327 -10.41 16.54 -24.12
CA ILE A 327 -9.78 17.40 -25.14
C ILE A 327 -8.26 17.32 -25.01
N ILE A 328 -7.64 16.76 -26.04
CA ILE A 328 -6.19 16.58 -26.16
C ILE A 328 -5.76 17.25 -27.46
N GLN A 329 -4.78 18.16 -27.38
CA GLN A 329 -4.30 18.98 -28.50
C GLN A 329 -2.78 19.08 -28.48
N SER A 330 -2.14 18.89 -29.64
CA SER A 330 -0.70 19.05 -29.84
C SER A 330 -0.41 19.40 -31.32
N GLY A 331 0.86 19.55 -31.70
CA GLY A 331 1.28 19.61 -33.11
C GLY A 331 0.74 20.79 -33.90
N GLY A 332 0.70 21.97 -33.29
CA GLY A 332 0.29 23.22 -33.93
C GLY A 332 -1.21 23.51 -33.93
N ASN A 333 -2.07 22.49 -33.72
CA ASN A 333 -3.53 22.64 -33.81
C ASN A 333 -4.21 22.84 -32.44
N TYR A 334 -4.12 24.06 -31.90
CA TYR A 334 -4.68 24.40 -30.58
C TYR A 334 -5.90 25.31 -30.67
N ASN A 335 -6.91 25.01 -29.86
CA ASN A 335 -8.14 25.79 -29.72
C ASN A 335 -8.59 25.70 -28.26
N LEU A 336 -8.14 26.66 -27.44
CA LEU A 336 -8.31 26.68 -25.99
C LEU A 336 -9.76 27.02 -25.58
N LYS A 337 -10.65 26.06 -25.79
CA LYS A 337 -12.10 26.14 -25.50
C LYS A 337 -12.63 24.74 -25.17
N PHE A 338 -13.50 24.65 -24.18
CA PHE A 338 -14.20 23.41 -23.80
C PHE A 338 -15.38 23.03 -24.73
N SER A 339 -15.44 23.63 -25.93
CA SER A 339 -16.51 23.42 -26.92
C SER A 339 -15.96 22.84 -28.23
N VAL A 340 -14.84 22.12 -28.15
CA VAL A 340 -14.23 21.36 -29.24
C VAL A 340 -14.00 19.94 -28.78
N VAL A 341 -13.82 19.02 -29.71
CA VAL A 341 -13.46 17.63 -29.43
C VAL A 341 -11.99 17.38 -29.78
N SER A 342 -11.39 16.34 -29.21
CA SER A 342 -10.11 15.83 -29.67
C SER A 342 -10.15 15.47 -31.16
N ASP A 343 -9.14 15.88 -31.91
CA ASP A 343 -9.11 15.66 -33.36
C ASP A 343 -8.57 14.27 -33.75
N LYS A 344 -8.43 14.02 -35.06
CA LYS A 344 -7.96 12.74 -35.60
C LYS A 344 -6.48 12.76 -36.05
N ASN A 345 -5.75 13.81 -35.69
CA ASN A 345 -4.30 13.90 -35.87
C ASN A 345 -3.58 13.00 -34.86
N VAL A 346 -2.32 12.69 -35.14
CA VAL A 346 -1.42 11.94 -34.26
C VAL A 346 -0.89 12.88 -33.17
N LEU A 347 -0.67 12.35 -31.97
CA LEU A 347 -0.04 13.06 -30.86
C LEU A 347 1.38 13.48 -31.26
N HIS A 348 1.73 14.74 -30.98
CA HIS A 348 3.03 15.34 -31.26
C HIS A 348 3.76 15.64 -29.96
N PHE A 349 5.04 15.31 -29.91
CA PHE A 349 5.87 15.42 -28.70
C PHE A 349 6.44 16.84 -28.57
N GLY A 350 5.57 17.76 -28.18
CA GLY A 350 5.90 19.15 -27.86
C GLY A 350 5.05 19.65 -26.71
N ALA A 351 4.21 20.65 -26.95
CA ALA A 351 3.17 21.05 -26.00
C ALA A 351 1.91 20.20 -26.19
N ILE A 352 1.56 19.40 -25.19
CA ILE A 352 0.38 18.54 -25.19
C ILE A 352 -0.63 19.12 -24.20
N VAL A 353 -1.63 19.84 -24.70
CA VAL A 353 -2.70 20.42 -23.90
C VAL A 353 -3.77 19.36 -23.64
N CYS A 354 -4.00 19.03 -22.37
CA CYS A 354 -5.00 18.06 -21.91
C CYS A 354 -6.04 18.73 -21.02
N SER A 355 -7.32 18.59 -21.36
CA SER A 355 -8.46 19.08 -20.59
C SER A 355 -9.48 17.96 -20.38
N LEU A 356 -9.88 17.70 -19.15
CA LEU A 356 -10.96 16.78 -18.80
C LEU A 356 -11.72 17.27 -17.56
N GLY A 357 -12.91 16.71 -17.33
CA GLY A 357 -13.70 17.03 -16.14
C GLY A 357 -14.74 15.96 -15.85
N ALA A 358 -14.69 15.38 -14.66
CA ALA A 358 -15.67 14.42 -14.18
C ALA A 358 -16.93 15.14 -13.67
N ARG A 359 -18.11 14.55 -13.96
CA ARG A 359 -19.42 14.95 -13.47
C ARG A 359 -19.91 13.88 -12.51
N TYR A 360 -20.08 14.19 -11.23
CA TYR A 360 -20.55 13.25 -10.21
C TYR A 360 -21.85 13.75 -9.58
N LYS A 361 -22.90 12.91 -9.54
CA LYS A 361 -24.27 13.33 -9.14
C LYS A 361 -24.71 14.63 -9.83
N SER A 362 -24.50 14.72 -11.14
CA SER A 362 -24.74 15.91 -11.99
C SER A 362 -23.85 17.14 -11.74
N TYR A 363 -23.05 17.19 -10.67
CA TYR A 363 -22.12 18.29 -10.38
C TYR A 363 -20.79 18.14 -11.13
N CYS A 364 -20.36 19.23 -11.77
CA CYS A 364 -19.23 19.28 -12.70
C CYS A 364 -17.94 19.72 -12.03
N SER A 365 -16.82 19.16 -12.48
CA SER A 365 -15.47 19.61 -12.17
C SER A 365 -14.65 19.78 -13.45
N ASN A 366 -13.47 20.38 -13.35
CA ASN A 366 -12.56 20.58 -14.48
C ASN A 366 -11.10 20.59 -14.03
N ILE A 367 -10.23 19.99 -14.84
CA ILE A 367 -8.79 20.14 -14.77
C ILE A 367 -8.21 20.35 -16.17
N VAL A 368 -7.25 21.28 -16.27
CA VAL A 368 -6.46 21.49 -17.49
C VAL A 368 -4.98 21.52 -17.12
N ARG A 369 -4.16 20.79 -17.88
CA ARG A 369 -2.70 20.84 -17.80
C ARG A 369 -2.12 20.81 -19.21
N THR A 370 -0.94 21.41 -19.37
CA THR A 370 -0.09 21.20 -20.56
C THR A 370 1.07 20.33 -20.13
N LEU A 371 1.24 19.16 -20.73
CA LEU A 371 2.47 18.38 -20.66
C LEU A 371 3.45 18.91 -21.71
N LEU A 372 4.75 18.88 -21.42
CA LEU A 372 5.77 19.57 -22.21
C LEU A 372 6.95 18.64 -22.46
N VAL A 373 7.11 18.14 -23.68
CA VAL A 373 8.27 17.32 -24.08
C VAL A 373 9.41 18.24 -24.55
N ASN A 374 10.62 18.01 -24.03
CA ASN A 374 11.85 18.81 -24.25
C ASN A 374 11.61 20.32 -24.41
N PRO A 375 10.97 20.99 -23.42
CA PRO A 375 10.61 22.41 -23.53
C PRO A 375 11.84 23.31 -23.45
N THR A 376 12.07 24.11 -24.50
CA THR A 376 13.12 25.14 -24.51
C THR A 376 12.85 26.22 -23.46
N ASP A 377 13.88 26.94 -23.00
CA ASP A 377 13.76 27.91 -21.89
C ASP A 377 12.64 28.94 -22.11
N ALA A 378 12.44 29.39 -23.35
CA ALA A 378 11.35 30.31 -23.70
C ALA A 378 9.95 29.69 -23.49
N ILE A 379 9.80 28.38 -23.69
CA ILE A 379 8.56 27.64 -23.40
C ILE A 379 8.39 27.50 -21.89
N GLN A 380 9.46 27.17 -21.16
CA GLN A 380 9.44 27.05 -19.69
C GLN A 380 9.13 28.37 -19.00
N GLU A 381 9.73 29.49 -19.42
CA GLU A 381 9.40 30.85 -18.95
C GLU A 381 7.92 31.17 -19.17
N ASN A 382 7.41 30.95 -20.38
CA ASN A 382 6.02 31.26 -20.72
C ASN A 382 5.03 30.39 -19.92
N TYR A 383 5.40 29.15 -19.59
CA TYR A 383 4.61 28.28 -18.72
C TYR A 383 4.65 28.72 -17.26
N ASN A 384 5.83 29.07 -16.73
CA ASN A 384 5.98 29.56 -15.36
C ASN A 384 5.26 30.91 -15.14
N PHE A 385 5.31 31.81 -16.13
CA PHE A 385 4.50 33.03 -16.17
C PHE A 385 3.00 32.71 -16.13
N LEU A 386 2.54 31.73 -16.90
CA LEU A 386 1.13 31.34 -16.94
C LEU A 386 0.63 30.81 -15.59
N VAL A 387 1.44 30.00 -14.90
CA VAL A 387 1.16 29.53 -13.52
C VAL A 387 1.12 30.69 -12.54
N ALA A 388 2.05 31.64 -12.63
CA ALA A 388 2.08 32.81 -11.74
C ALA A 388 0.88 33.76 -11.96
N LEU A 389 0.42 33.92 -13.22
CA LEU A 389 -0.81 34.63 -13.56
C LEU A 389 -2.05 33.95 -12.95
N GLU A 390 -2.11 32.63 -12.97
CA GLU A 390 -3.18 31.87 -12.30
C GLU A 390 -3.17 32.09 -10.78
N GLU A 391 -1.99 31.96 -10.14
CA GLU A 391 -1.83 32.20 -8.70
C GLU A 391 -2.23 33.64 -8.31
N GLU A 392 -1.96 34.64 -9.14
CA GLU A 392 -2.41 36.03 -8.91
C GLU A 392 -3.93 36.17 -9.01
N LEU A 393 -4.58 35.54 -9.99
CA LEU A 393 -6.04 35.53 -10.10
C LEU A 393 -6.71 34.91 -8.88
N LEU A 394 -6.14 33.83 -8.32
CA LEU A 394 -6.68 33.18 -7.11
C LEU A 394 -6.56 34.04 -5.84
N LYS A 395 -5.57 34.94 -5.75
CA LYS A 395 -5.47 35.93 -4.65
C LYS A 395 -6.53 37.02 -4.74
N VAL A 396 -6.96 37.37 -5.96
CA VAL A 396 -7.95 38.43 -6.22
C VAL A 396 -9.38 37.89 -6.26
N LEU A 397 -9.57 36.59 -6.49
CA LEU A 397 -10.86 35.92 -6.51
C LEU A 397 -11.36 35.62 -5.07
N THR A 398 -11.78 36.68 -4.38
CA THR A 398 -12.33 36.65 -3.01
C THR A 398 -13.79 37.06 -2.96
N ASP A 399 -14.48 36.73 -1.87
CA ASP A 399 -15.83 37.19 -1.58
C ASP A 399 -15.96 38.73 -1.70
N GLY A 400 -17.04 39.18 -2.36
CA GLY A 400 -17.31 40.59 -2.66
C GLY A 400 -16.59 41.16 -3.89
N THR A 401 -15.60 40.48 -4.48
CA THR A 401 -14.83 41.02 -5.61
C THR A 401 -15.57 40.84 -6.95
N ALA A 402 -15.69 41.92 -7.74
CA ALA A 402 -16.33 41.86 -9.06
C ALA A 402 -15.52 41.06 -10.09
N LEU A 403 -16.16 40.19 -10.87
CA LEU A 403 -15.46 39.27 -11.79
C LEU A 403 -14.70 40.00 -12.92
N ASN A 404 -15.13 41.20 -13.32
CA ASN A 404 -14.37 42.07 -14.22
C ASN A 404 -13.14 42.69 -13.55
N ALA A 405 -13.15 42.95 -12.23
CA ALA A 405 -11.99 43.41 -11.49
C ALA A 405 -10.91 42.31 -11.39
N VAL A 406 -11.33 41.06 -11.15
CA VAL A 406 -10.45 39.87 -11.21
C VAL A 406 -9.78 39.77 -12.60
N TYR A 407 -10.56 39.88 -13.68
CA TYR A 407 -10.04 39.89 -15.04
C TYR A 407 -9.04 41.04 -15.29
N GLN A 408 -9.36 42.27 -14.84
CA GLN A 408 -8.48 43.42 -14.99
C GLN A 408 -7.20 43.32 -14.15
N ALA A 409 -7.22 42.62 -13.01
CA ALA A 409 -6.00 42.33 -12.24
C ALA A 409 -5.06 41.39 -13.01
N GLY A 410 -5.58 40.30 -13.58
CA GLY A 410 -4.79 39.39 -14.42
C GLY A 410 -4.21 40.06 -15.67
N ILE A 411 -4.97 40.93 -16.35
CA ILE A 411 -4.45 41.70 -17.49
C ILE A 411 -3.31 42.64 -17.05
N LYS A 412 -3.47 43.39 -15.95
CA LYS A 412 -2.41 44.27 -15.43
C LYS A 412 -1.15 43.50 -15.00
N TYR A 413 -1.31 42.30 -14.46
CA TYR A 413 -0.18 41.42 -14.14
C TYR A 413 0.55 40.99 -15.41
N ALA A 414 -0.18 40.58 -16.45
CA ALA A 414 0.40 40.24 -17.75
C ALA A 414 1.09 41.43 -18.45
N GLU A 415 0.49 42.62 -18.44
CA GLU A 415 1.07 43.87 -18.94
C GLU A 415 2.36 44.27 -18.19
N LYS A 416 2.48 43.91 -16.90
CA LYS A 416 3.65 44.19 -16.06
C LYS A 416 4.81 43.22 -16.29
N GLU A 417 4.54 41.91 -16.33
CA GLU A 417 5.60 40.88 -16.38
C GLU A 417 6.00 40.46 -17.81
N LYS A 418 5.03 40.36 -18.72
CA LYS A 418 5.21 39.84 -20.10
C LYS A 418 4.25 40.54 -21.09
N PRO A 419 4.42 41.85 -21.34
CA PRO A 419 3.48 42.64 -22.17
C PRO A 419 3.28 42.09 -23.58
N ASP A 420 4.32 41.52 -24.20
CA ASP A 420 4.24 40.93 -25.54
C ASP A 420 3.26 39.76 -25.64
N LEU A 421 3.01 39.04 -24.53
CA LEU A 421 2.12 37.89 -24.47
C LEU A 421 0.64 38.25 -24.27
N VAL A 422 0.32 39.52 -23.95
CA VAL A 422 -1.05 39.96 -23.66
C VAL A 422 -1.99 39.73 -24.86
N ALA A 423 -1.47 39.83 -26.09
CA ALA A 423 -2.22 39.54 -27.32
C ALA A 423 -2.52 38.05 -27.54
N ASN A 424 -1.76 37.15 -26.90
CA ASN A 424 -1.90 35.70 -27.01
C ASN A 424 -2.81 35.09 -25.93
N LEU A 425 -3.19 35.85 -24.90
CA LEU A 425 -3.99 35.37 -23.76
C LEU A 425 -5.42 34.96 -24.15
N THR A 426 -5.99 34.03 -23.37
CA THR A 426 -7.41 33.67 -23.42
C THR A 426 -8.29 34.88 -23.10
N LYS A 427 -9.38 35.06 -23.89
CA LYS A 427 -10.29 36.24 -23.79
C LYS A 427 -11.15 36.32 -22.51
N ASN A 428 -10.94 35.37 -21.60
CA ASN A 428 -11.53 35.21 -20.28
C ASN A 428 -10.61 34.27 -19.48
N PHE A 429 -10.67 34.35 -18.16
CA PHE A 429 -9.81 33.58 -17.25
C PHE A 429 -10.57 32.51 -16.44
N GLY A 430 -11.72 32.06 -16.94
CA GLY A 430 -12.56 31.08 -16.28
C GLY A 430 -14.04 31.45 -16.21
N PHE A 431 -14.80 30.65 -15.49
CA PHE A 431 -16.25 30.78 -15.32
C PHE A 431 -16.75 29.98 -14.11
N ALA A 432 -17.90 30.36 -13.53
CA ALA A 432 -18.52 29.56 -12.48
C ALA A 432 -18.97 28.19 -13.02
N THR A 433 -18.91 27.17 -12.17
CA THR A 433 -19.28 25.78 -12.46
C THR A 433 -20.14 25.21 -11.32
N GLY A 434 -20.97 24.23 -11.64
CA GLY A 434 -21.91 23.61 -10.71
C GLY A 434 -22.60 22.43 -11.37
N ILE A 435 -23.93 22.43 -11.39
CA ILE A 435 -24.71 21.42 -12.13
C ILE A 435 -24.57 21.61 -13.65
N GLU A 436 -24.43 22.87 -14.10
CA GLU A 436 -23.91 23.24 -15.41
C GLU A 436 -22.39 23.40 -15.35
N PHE A 437 -21.69 22.87 -16.36
CA PHE A 437 -20.24 22.98 -16.47
C PHE A 437 -19.75 24.42 -16.65
N ARG A 438 -20.52 25.28 -17.36
CA ARG A 438 -20.09 26.63 -17.73
C ARG A 438 -21.20 27.67 -17.61
N GLU A 439 -21.17 28.42 -16.52
CA GLU A 439 -22.07 29.56 -16.32
C GLU A 439 -21.75 30.72 -17.27
N SER A 440 -22.61 30.92 -18.26
CA SER A 440 -22.41 31.93 -19.31
C SER A 440 -22.55 33.37 -18.81
N SER A 441 -23.23 33.61 -17.70
CA SER A 441 -23.37 34.92 -17.04
C SER A 441 -22.23 35.22 -16.06
N LEU A 442 -21.52 34.19 -15.57
CA LEU A 442 -20.51 34.29 -14.50
C LEU A 442 -19.12 33.93 -15.02
N VAL A 443 -18.78 34.47 -16.19
CA VAL A 443 -17.46 34.34 -16.84
C VAL A 443 -16.50 35.39 -16.26
N ILE A 444 -15.28 35.00 -15.88
CA ILE A 444 -14.21 35.92 -15.46
C ILE A 444 -13.71 36.67 -16.70
N GLY A 445 -14.28 37.84 -16.96
CA GLY A 445 -14.12 38.57 -18.21
C GLY A 445 -14.45 40.06 -18.10
N PRO A 446 -14.06 40.88 -19.10
CA PRO A 446 -14.00 42.35 -18.97
C PRO A 446 -15.36 43.05 -18.83
N LYS A 447 -16.47 42.34 -19.05
CA LYS A 447 -17.84 42.88 -19.01
C LYS A 447 -18.68 42.38 -17.84
N THR A 448 -18.15 41.47 -17.03
CA THR A 448 -18.93 40.76 -16.00
C THR A 448 -18.90 41.52 -14.67
N THR A 449 -19.94 42.30 -14.39
CA THR A 449 -20.05 43.12 -13.16
C THR A 449 -20.61 42.37 -11.94
N ALA A 450 -20.92 41.08 -12.08
CA ALA A 450 -21.33 40.24 -10.95
C ALA A 450 -20.20 40.12 -9.92
N LEU A 451 -20.56 40.02 -8.64
CA LEU A 451 -19.61 39.82 -7.54
C LEU A 451 -19.39 38.33 -7.31
N ALA A 452 -18.15 37.92 -7.08
CA ALA A 452 -17.88 36.61 -6.48
C ALA A 452 -18.48 36.60 -5.06
N ARG A 453 -19.14 35.50 -4.69
CA ARG A 453 -19.64 35.25 -3.33
C ARG A 453 -18.91 34.06 -2.72
N LYS A 454 -18.81 34.04 -1.39
CA LYS A 454 -18.41 32.85 -0.60
C LYS A 454 -19.07 31.58 -1.14
N ASP A 455 -18.29 30.50 -1.20
CA ASP A 455 -18.71 29.17 -1.64
C ASP A 455 -19.21 29.07 -3.09
N MET A 456 -19.08 30.14 -3.90
CA MET A 456 -19.09 29.97 -5.35
C MET A 456 -17.91 29.10 -5.80
N VAL A 457 -18.12 28.26 -6.81
CA VAL A 457 -17.06 27.43 -7.40
C VAL A 457 -16.81 27.85 -8.83
N PHE A 458 -15.54 28.10 -9.16
CA PHE A 458 -15.09 28.54 -10.49
C PHE A 458 -14.15 27.51 -11.10
N ASN A 459 -14.31 27.27 -12.40
CA ASN A 459 -13.26 26.73 -13.26
C ASN A 459 -12.40 27.92 -13.68
N VAL A 460 -11.31 28.17 -12.95
CA VAL A 460 -10.31 29.20 -13.32
C VAL A 460 -9.38 28.57 -14.35
N ASN A 461 -9.21 29.23 -15.49
CA ASN A 461 -8.35 28.72 -16.56
C ASN A 461 -7.69 29.86 -17.33
N VAL A 462 -6.39 29.75 -17.55
CA VAL A 462 -5.57 30.74 -18.24
C VAL A 462 -4.74 30.05 -19.30
N GLY A 463 -4.67 30.66 -20.48
CA GLY A 463 -3.91 30.10 -21.59
C GLY A 463 -3.31 31.14 -22.52
N LEU A 464 -2.28 30.72 -23.23
CA LEU A 464 -1.58 31.44 -24.29
C LEU A 464 -1.69 30.62 -25.57
N ALA A 465 -2.23 31.21 -26.64
CA ALA A 465 -2.44 30.52 -27.92
C ALA A 465 -1.69 31.21 -29.06
N GLY A 466 -1.21 30.43 -30.04
CA GLY A 466 -0.47 30.96 -31.19
C GLY A 466 0.94 31.47 -30.86
N LEU A 467 1.58 30.87 -29.86
CA LEU A 467 2.99 31.11 -29.58
C LEU A 467 3.85 30.43 -30.66
N THR A 468 5.01 30.99 -30.97
CA THR A 468 5.92 30.46 -31.99
C THR A 468 7.19 29.92 -31.35
N ASN A 469 7.51 28.64 -31.58
CA ASN A 469 8.81 28.09 -31.27
C ASN A 469 9.75 28.32 -32.46
N LYS A 470 10.92 28.93 -32.22
CA LYS A 470 11.93 29.22 -33.26
C LYS A 470 12.94 28.08 -33.43
N GLU A 471 13.13 27.26 -32.40
CA GLU A 471 14.05 26.12 -32.39
C GLU A 471 13.43 24.84 -32.98
N ALA A 472 12.09 24.77 -33.09
CA ALA A 472 11.40 23.62 -33.68
C ALA A 472 11.84 23.34 -35.13
N SER A 473 12.38 22.14 -35.38
CA SER A 473 12.86 21.67 -36.68
C SER A 473 11.71 21.29 -37.63
N ASP A 474 10.73 20.57 -37.10
CA ASP A 474 9.50 20.09 -37.74
C ASP A 474 8.48 21.23 -37.97
N LYS A 475 7.35 20.96 -38.61
CA LYS A 475 6.34 22.01 -38.89
C LYS A 475 5.32 22.13 -37.76
N GLU A 476 5.04 21.01 -37.11
CA GLU A 476 4.00 20.82 -36.11
C GLU A 476 4.39 21.46 -34.77
N GLY A 477 5.67 21.40 -34.38
CA GLY A 477 6.24 22.04 -33.19
C GLY A 477 6.47 23.56 -33.30
N LYS A 478 6.43 24.14 -34.51
CA LYS A 478 6.68 25.59 -34.73
C LYS A 478 5.61 26.50 -34.12
N VAL A 479 4.38 26.00 -33.97
CA VAL A 479 3.30 26.72 -33.25
C VAL A 479 2.95 25.92 -32.01
N TYR A 480 2.84 26.60 -30.87
CA TYR A 480 2.42 25.97 -29.61
C TYR A 480 1.38 26.82 -28.86
N ALA A 481 0.73 26.17 -27.91
CA ALA A 481 -0.13 26.82 -26.93
C ALA A 481 0.14 26.23 -25.55
N LEU A 482 -0.13 27.04 -24.53
CA LEU A 482 -0.05 26.65 -23.13
C LEU A 482 -1.41 26.90 -22.51
N PHE A 483 -1.95 25.94 -21.77
CA PHE A 483 -3.24 26.06 -21.09
C PHE A 483 -3.19 25.31 -19.76
N ILE A 484 -3.62 25.99 -18.70
CA ILE A 484 -3.76 25.44 -17.35
C ILE A 484 -5.09 25.92 -16.76
N GLY A 485 -5.60 25.16 -15.80
CA GLY A 485 -6.81 25.52 -15.10
C GLY A 485 -7.22 24.49 -14.06
N ASP A 486 -7.90 24.98 -13.03
CA ASP A 486 -8.29 24.23 -11.84
C ASP A 486 -9.70 24.62 -11.42
N THR A 487 -10.38 23.71 -10.72
CA THR A 487 -11.66 24.00 -10.06
C THR A 487 -11.36 24.57 -8.67
N VAL A 488 -11.92 25.73 -8.33
CA VAL A 488 -11.59 26.48 -7.10
C VAL A 488 -12.82 27.01 -6.38
N GLN A 489 -12.79 27.02 -5.04
CA GLN A 489 -13.85 27.53 -4.15
C GLN A 489 -13.50 28.95 -3.66
N VAL A 490 -14.43 29.90 -3.78
CA VAL A 490 -14.27 31.27 -3.29
C VAL A 490 -14.41 31.32 -1.77
N ASN A 491 -13.44 31.93 -1.09
CA ASN A 491 -13.41 32.10 0.36
C ASN A 491 -13.71 33.55 0.79
N VAL A 492 -14.06 33.73 2.06
CA VAL A 492 -14.08 35.05 2.73
C VAL A 492 -12.65 35.42 3.12
N GLU A 493 -12.23 36.65 2.76
CA GLU A 493 -10.93 37.27 3.09
C GLU A 493 -9.64 36.50 2.71
N GLN A 494 -9.74 35.27 2.20
CA GLN A 494 -8.62 34.42 1.80
C GLN A 494 -8.64 34.13 0.29
N PRO A 495 -7.49 33.89 -0.36
CA PRO A 495 -7.41 33.42 -1.74
C PRO A 495 -8.28 32.18 -1.99
N ALA A 496 -8.77 32.00 -3.22
CA ALA A 496 -9.64 30.88 -3.58
C ALA A 496 -8.95 29.51 -3.40
N THR A 497 -9.63 28.56 -2.75
CA THR A 497 -9.10 27.21 -2.48
C THR A 497 -9.16 26.33 -3.73
N ILE A 498 -8.02 25.81 -4.18
CA ILE A 498 -7.95 24.82 -5.26
C ILE A 498 -8.57 23.49 -4.79
N LEU A 499 -9.58 23.00 -5.52
CA LEU A 499 -10.24 21.71 -5.31
C LEU A 499 -9.63 20.57 -6.17
N THR A 500 -8.83 20.90 -7.18
CA THR A 500 -8.07 19.96 -8.03
C THR A 500 -6.56 20.03 -7.73
N PRO A 501 -6.06 19.47 -6.60
CA PRO A 501 -4.70 19.70 -6.08
C PRO A 501 -3.57 18.95 -6.83
N LEU A 502 -3.62 18.89 -8.17
CA LEU A 502 -2.57 18.28 -8.98
C LEU A 502 -1.39 19.25 -9.20
N LYS A 503 -0.17 18.78 -8.93
CA LYS A 503 1.09 19.54 -9.10
C LYS A 503 1.22 20.08 -10.54
N LYS A 504 1.46 21.39 -10.68
CA LYS A 504 1.54 22.12 -11.96
C LYS A 504 2.81 22.96 -12.15
N LYS A 505 3.90 22.63 -11.45
CA LYS A 505 5.22 23.25 -11.71
C LYS A 505 5.91 22.51 -12.86
N ILE A 506 6.82 23.19 -13.58
CA ILE A 506 7.50 22.63 -14.76
C ILE A 506 8.08 21.23 -14.49
N LYS A 507 8.72 20.99 -13.34
CA LYS A 507 9.25 19.69 -12.90
C LYS A 507 8.22 18.56 -12.65
N ASN A 508 6.94 18.78 -12.94
CA ASN A 508 5.87 17.77 -12.79
C ASN A 508 5.08 17.52 -14.09
N VAL A 509 5.24 18.41 -15.09
CA VAL A 509 4.59 18.36 -16.40
C VAL A 509 5.58 18.34 -17.58
N GLY A 510 6.82 18.76 -17.34
CA GLY A 510 7.93 18.60 -18.26
C GLY A 510 8.39 17.15 -18.32
N ILE A 511 8.62 16.67 -19.53
CA ILE A 511 9.12 15.35 -19.89
C ILE A 511 10.43 15.63 -20.63
N PHE A 512 11.55 15.21 -20.04
CA PHE A 512 12.88 15.45 -20.58
C PHE A 512 13.45 14.11 -21.07
N LEU A 513 13.45 13.93 -22.38
CA LEU A 513 14.08 12.81 -23.06
C LEU A 513 15.58 13.10 -23.14
N LYS A 514 16.42 12.12 -22.74
CA LYS A 514 17.85 12.16 -23.06
C LYS A 514 17.98 11.98 -24.58
N ASP A 515 18.64 12.92 -25.26
CA ASP A 515 18.99 12.73 -26.67
C ASP A 515 20.12 11.70 -26.78
N GLU A 516 19.97 10.69 -27.66
CA GLU A 516 20.93 9.59 -27.90
C GLU A 516 22.21 10.06 -28.63
N GLY A 517 22.78 11.19 -28.22
CA GLY A 517 23.89 11.87 -28.92
C GLY A 517 24.73 12.87 -28.10
N GLU A 518 24.46 13.05 -26.80
CA GLU A 518 25.31 13.82 -25.88
C GLU A 518 25.79 12.94 -24.70
N GLU A 519 26.63 11.95 -25.02
CA GLU A 519 27.49 11.27 -24.04
C GLU A 519 28.96 11.67 -24.28
N GLU A 520 29.46 12.63 -23.49
CA GLU A 520 30.78 12.65 -22.83
C GLU A 520 30.96 13.98 -22.06
N GLU A 521 31.77 13.95 -20.99
CA GLU A 521 32.12 15.08 -20.08
C GLU A 521 30.99 15.73 -19.24
N GLU A 522 30.82 15.28 -17.99
CA GLU A 522 31.18 16.09 -16.80
C GLU A 522 31.15 15.28 -15.48
N GLU A 523 32.28 15.26 -14.75
CA GLU A 523 32.31 14.88 -13.32
C GLU A 523 32.16 16.13 -12.42
N GLU A 524 31.47 15.96 -11.28
CA GLU A 524 31.35 16.87 -10.13
C GLU A 524 32.10 18.24 -10.12
N LYS A 525 31.36 19.36 -9.96
CA LYS A 525 31.39 20.22 -8.72
C LYS A 525 30.46 21.44 -8.71
N GLU A 526 30.33 22.06 -7.53
CA GLU A 526 29.42 23.18 -7.24
C GLU A 526 29.91 24.59 -7.64
N LYS A 527 28.93 25.45 -8.00
CA LYS A 527 28.83 26.92 -7.78
C LYS A 527 29.68 27.90 -8.64
N SER A 528 28.91 28.71 -9.38
CA SER A 528 29.12 29.95 -10.17
C SER A 528 30.07 31.05 -9.59
N PRO A 529 30.51 32.11 -10.34
CA PRO A 529 29.82 32.73 -11.52
C PRO A 529 30.59 33.42 -12.70
N LYS A 530 29.95 33.39 -13.88
CA LYS A 530 29.84 34.42 -14.98
C LYS A 530 31.06 35.04 -15.73
N GLU A 531 31.05 34.78 -17.07
CA GLU A 531 31.26 35.72 -18.22
C GLU A 531 32.66 36.32 -18.56
N PRO A 532 32.94 36.72 -19.84
CA PRO A 532 32.19 36.55 -21.12
C PRO A 532 32.99 36.16 -22.41
N GLU A 533 32.25 35.76 -23.46
CA GLU A 533 32.46 36.02 -24.92
C GLU A 533 33.69 35.44 -25.72
N ILE A 534 33.41 34.70 -26.82
CA ILE A 534 33.80 34.98 -28.25
C ILE A 534 33.30 33.88 -29.22
N LEU A 535 33.03 34.23 -30.49
CA LEU A 535 32.37 33.38 -31.50
C LEU A 535 33.31 32.49 -32.35
N GLY A 536 32.81 31.30 -32.77
CA GLY A 536 33.35 30.48 -33.86
C GLY A 536 32.26 30.06 -34.88
N ARG A 537 32.59 29.90 -36.17
CA ARG A 537 31.61 29.68 -37.26
C ARG A 537 32.00 28.57 -38.27
N GLY A 538 31.09 27.60 -38.47
CA GLY A 538 31.05 26.71 -39.66
C GLY A 538 31.95 25.47 -39.58
N LYS A 539 31.75 24.43 -40.42
CA LYS A 539 30.93 24.36 -41.65
C LYS A 539 30.26 22.98 -41.87
N ARG A 540 29.17 23.04 -42.64
CA ARG A 540 28.53 21.95 -43.41
C ARG A 540 29.49 21.00 -44.17
N THR A 541 29.23 19.70 -44.05
CA THR A 541 29.11 18.67 -45.12
C THR A 541 28.40 17.46 -44.46
N ALA A 542 27.21 16.97 -44.82
CA ALA A 542 26.61 16.56 -46.10
C ALA A 542 27.02 15.14 -46.56
N VAL A 543 26.05 14.37 -47.12
CA VAL A 543 26.14 12.95 -47.60
C VAL A 543 26.07 11.90 -46.46
N LEU A 544 25.21 10.86 -46.47
CA LEU A 544 23.95 10.58 -47.20
C LEU A 544 23.13 9.48 -46.47
N GLU A 545 21.98 9.12 -47.06
CA GLU A 545 21.02 8.06 -46.69
C GLU A 545 21.65 6.66 -46.44
N SER A 546 21.46 6.06 -45.25
CA SER A 546 21.63 4.60 -45.07
C SER A 546 20.92 3.91 -43.88
N LYS A 547 20.18 4.60 -42.99
CA LYS A 547 19.53 3.99 -41.81
C LYS A 547 17.99 3.83 -41.87
N LEU A 548 17.40 3.75 -43.06
CA LEU A 548 16.04 3.20 -43.24
C LEU A 548 16.07 1.66 -43.32
N ARG A 549 16.44 0.98 -42.22
CA ARG A 549 16.23 -0.47 -41.96
C ARG A 549 16.86 -0.99 -40.65
N SER A 550 16.36 -0.51 -39.51
CA SER A 550 16.19 -1.36 -38.32
C SER A 550 15.26 -0.68 -37.31
N GLU A 551 13.97 -1.02 -37.38
CA GLU A 551 13.06 -0.84 -36.24
C GLU A 551 13.38 -1.95 -35.23
N HIS A 552 14.44 -1.75 -34.45
CA HIS A 552 14.82 -2.68 -33.39
C HIS A 552 13.71 -2.74 -32.33
N SER A 553 13.38 -3.96 -31.87
CA SER A 553 12.32 -4.16 -30.86
C SER A 553 12.66 -3.44 -29.55
N SER A 554 11.67 -3.12 -28.72
CA SER A 554 11.94 -2.67 -27.33
C SER A 554 12.70 -3.75 -26.53
N GLU A 555 12.45 -5.01 -26.85
CA GLU A 555 13.21 -6.19 -26.40
C GLU A 555 14.68 -6.17 -26.85
N GLU A 556 14.94 -5.64 -28.04
CA GLU A 556 16.26 -5.58 -28.64
C GLU A 556 17.06 -4.36 -28.14
N LYS A 557 16.40 -3.21 -27.88
CA LYS A 557 16.98 -2.10 -27.09
C LYS A 557 17.33 -2.55 -25.68
N ARG A 558 16.44 -3.28 -24.97
CA ARG A 558 16.75 -3.90 -23.66
C ARG A 558 17.96 -4.82 -23.76
N LYS A 559 18.02 -5.69 -24.76
CA LYS A 559 19.14 -6.62 -24.99
C LYS A 559 20.47 -5.91 -25.27
N GLN A 560 20.45 -4.82 -26.03
CA GLN A 560 21.64 -3.99 -26.26
C GLN A 560 22.12 -3.33 -24.95
N HIS A 561 21.23 -2.65 -24.22
CA HIS A 561 21.58 -2.00 -22.95
C HIS A 561 22.09 -3.01 -21.90
N GLN A 562 21.46 -4.18 -21.79
CA GLN A 562 21.91 -5.27 -20.93
C GLN A 562 23.29 -5.82 -21.35
N LYS A 563 23.65 -5.77 -22.64
CA LYS A 563 24.98 -6.15 -23.15
C LYS A 563 26.05 -5.09 -22.85
N GLU A 564 25.70 -3.82 -22.90
CA GLU A 564 26.55 -2.70 -22.48
C GLU A 564 26.82 -2.74 -20.96
N LEU A 565 25.77 -2.96 -20.16
CA LEU A 565 25.88 -3.23 -18.72
C LEU A 565 26.77 -4.44 -18.41
N ALA A 566 26.70 -5.52 -19.20
CA ALA A 566 27.56 -6.69 -19.00
C ALA A 566 29.06 -6.37 -19.15
N GLN A 567 29.41 -5.51 -20.11
CA GLN A 567 30.80 -5.09 -20.35
C GLN A 567 31.29 -4.17 -19.23
N ALA A 568 30.50 -3.14 -18.87
CA ALA A 568 30.81 -2.24 -17.76
C ALA A 568 30.94 -2.98 -16.41
N LEU A 569 30.09 -3.97 -16.17
CA LEU A 569 30.13 -4.80 -14.96
C LEU A 569 31.38 -5.68 -14.91
N ASN A 570 31.73 -6.36 -16.01
CA ASN A 570 32.96 -7.17 -16.07
C ASN A 570 34.22 -6.30 -15.86
N GLU A 571 34.26 -5.08 -16.39
CA GLU A 571 35.38 -4.16 -16.14
C GLU A 571 35.41 -3.68 -14.69
N ALA A 572 34.28 -3.22 -14.13
CA ALA A 572 34.18 -2.80 -12.74
C ALA A 572 34.54 -3.94 -11.76
N ALA A 573 34.16 -5.19 -12.07
CA ALA A 573 34.53 -6.37 -11.31
C ALA A 573 36.06 -6.60 -11.31
N LYS A 574 36.71 -6.54 -12.48
CA LYS A 574 38.19 -6.62 -12.57
C LYS A 574 38.88 -5.50 -11.79
N GLN A 575 38.38 -4.26 -11.89
CA GLN A 575 38.92 -3.12 -11.12
C GLN A 575 38.78 -3.30 -9.60
N ARG A 576 37.66 -3.86 -9.10
CA ARG A 576 37.48 -4.17 -7.67
C ARG A 576 38.36 -5.33 -7.19
N LEU A 577 38.47 -6.40 -7.96
CA LEU A 577 39.34 -7.55 -7.64
C LEU A 577 40.82 -7.15 -7.55
N ALA A 578 41.28 -6.31 -8.48
CA ALA A 578 42.63 -5.74 -8.44
C ALA A 578 42.92 -4.95 -7.14
N GLN A 579 41.90 -4.33 -6.53
CA GLN A 579 41.99 -3.63 -5.24
C GLN A 579 41.85 -4.56 -4.01
N GLN A 580 41.15 -5.68 -4.13
CA GLN A 580 41.00 -6.68 -3.05
C GLN A 580 42.21 -7.62 -2.88
N SER A 581 43.08 -7.72 -3.89
CA SER A 581 44.20 -8.69 -3.97
C SER A 581 45.18 -8.68 -2.77
N ASP A 582 45.35 -7.55 -2.08
CA ASP A 582 46.23 -7.41 -0.91
C ASP A 582 45.59 -7.92 0.42
N GLY A 583 44.34 -8.41 0.36
CA GLY A 583 43.46 -8.67 1.50
C GLY A 583 43.43 -10.09 2.08
N ARG A 584 44.39 -10.98 1.80
CA ARG A 584 44.39 -12.36 2.37
C ARG A 584 44.51 -12.35 3.89
N GLU A 585 43.38 -12.55 4.58
CA GLU A 585 43.33 -12.70 6.03
C GLU A 585 44.26 -13.82 6.52
N LYS A 586 45.09 -13.51 7.52
CA LYS A 586 45.97 -14.49 8.15
C LYS A 586 45.15 -15.35 9.11
N GLU A 587 44.73 -16.52 8.63
CA GLU A 587 44.10 -17.57 9.46
C GLU A 587 44.91 -17.76 10.75
N LYS A 588 44.30 -17.41 11.89
CA LYS A 588 45.00 -17.42 13.18
C LYS A 588 45.15 -18.86 13.66
N VAL A 589 46.33 -19.44 13.44
CA VAL A 589 46.71 -20.79 13.86
C VAL A 589 46.15 -21.13 15.25
N ARG A 590 45.19 -22.04 15.27
CA ARG A 590 44.42 -22.44 16.45
C ARG A 590 45.35 -23.02 17.51
N LYS A 591 45.29 -22.50 18.75
CA LYS A 591 46.11 -23.01 19.86
C LYS A 591 45.76 -24.48 20.15
N SER A 592 46.76 -25.35 20.11
CA SER A 592 46.59 -26.77 20.40
C SER A 592 46.13 -27.01 21.84
N THR A 593 44.95 -27.61 21.99
CA THR A 593 44.42 -28.07 23.28
C THR A 593 45.12 -29.34 23.71
N VAL A 594 45.65 -29.37 24.94
CA VAL A 594 46.48 -30.47 25.48
C VAL A 594 45.82 -31.06 26.72
N SER A 595 45.49 -32.35 26.70
CA SER A 595 44.83 -33.07 27.81
C SER A 595 45.52 -32.88 29.17
N TYR A 596 46.81 -33.25 29.26
CA TYR A 596 47.62 -33.13 30.46
C TYR A 596 49.00 -32.61 30.09
N LYS A 597 49.55 -31.68 30.87
CA LYS A 597 50.89 -31.12 30.67
C LYS A 597 51.95 -31.85 31.51
N ASN A 598 51.54 -32.45 32.63
CA ASN A 598 52.42 -33.17 33.56
C ASN A 598 51.76 -34.48 34.02
N HIS A 599 52.53 -35.54 34.24
CA HIS A 599 52.04 -36.83 34.76
C HIS A 599 51.24 -36.69 36.07
N GLY A 600 51.59 -35.74 36.94
CA GLY A 600 50.85 -35.45 38.17
C GLY A 600 49.43 -34.90 37.99
N GLN A 601 48.99 -34.63 36.76
CA GLN A 601 47.61 -34.23 36.43
C GLN A 601 46.72 -35.43 36.03
N MET A 602 47.30 -36.59 35.76
CA MET A 602 46.58 -37.80 35.38
C MET A 602 45.77 -38.35 36.57
N PRO A 603 44.47 -38.70 36.40
CA PRO A 603 43.64 -39.32 37.42
C PRO A 603 44.28 -40.58 38.01
N ARG A 604 44.22 -40.71 39.34
CA ARG A 604 44.72 -41.87 40.10
C ARG A 604 43.59 -42.81 40.53
N GLU A 605 42.49 -42.78 39.80
CA GLU A 605 41.30 -43.59 40.11
C GLU A 605 41.52 -45.06 39.78
N THR A 606 40.80 -45.93 40.48
CA THR A 606 40.91 -47.39 40.29
C THR A 606 40.58 -47.80 38.87
N GLU A 607 39.63 -47.13 38.20
CA GLU A 607 39.24 -47.44 36.83
C GLU A 607 40.40 -47.28 35.83
N VAL A 608 41.21 -46.21 35.97
CA VAL A 608 42.40 -45.99 35.12
C VAL A 608 43.49 -47.03 35.41
N ARG A 609 43.70 -47.39 36.68
CA ARG A 609 44.67 -48.42 37.09
C ARG A 609 44.26 -49.82 36.63
N ASP A 610 42.96 -50.10 36.66
CA ASP A 610 42.36 -51.39 36.31
C ASP A 610 42.02 -51.46 34.79
N LEU A 611 42.63 -50.57 33.99
CA LEU A 611 42.56 -50.47 32.52
C LEU A 611 41.14 -50.38 31.93
N LYS A 612 40.23 -49.72 32.64
CA LYS A 612 38.91 -49.35 32.13
C LYS A 612 38.97 -48.03 31.34
N ILE A 613 38.04 -47.85 30.41
CA ILE A 613 37.86 -46.54 29.75
C ILE A 613 37.30 -45.57 30.78
N TYR A 614 37.99 -44.45 30.97
CA TYR A 614 37.64 -43.38 31.91
C TYR A 614 37.49 -42.04 31.17
N VAL A 615 36.62 -41.15 31.66
CA VAL A 615 36.36 -39.84 31.06
C VAL A 615 36.60 -38.75 32.09
N ASP A 616 37.72 -38.04 31.96
CA ASP A 616 38.02 -36.89 32.80
C ASP A 616 37.16 -35.70 32.38
N ARG A 617 36.09 -35.46 33.15
CA ARG A 617 35.15 -34.34 32.96
C ARG A 617 35.79 -32.95 33.20
N LYS A 618 36.98 -32.87 33.81
CA LYS A 618 37.64 -31.61 34.23
C LYS A 618 38.72 -31.17 33.24
N TYR A 619 39.43 -32.12 32.64
CA TYR A 619 40.41 -31.87 31.57
C TYR A 619 39.89 -32.29 30.18
N GLU A 620 38.59 -32.61 30.10
CA GLU A 620 37.85 -32.87 28.85
C GLU A 620 38.56 -33.90 27.95
N THR A 621 39.01 -35.00 28.58
CA THR A 621 39.86 -35.99 27.94
C THR A 621 39.43 -37.41 28.29
N VAL A 622 39.40 -38.28 27.27
CA VAL A 622 39.08 -39.69 27.40
C VAL A 622 40.38 -40.46 27.57
N ILE A 623 40.46 -41.32 28.60
CA ILE A 623 41.61 -42.20 28.82
C ILE A 623 41.24 -43.57 28.25
N LEU A 624 41.96 -43.98 27.19
CA LEU A 624 41.72 -45.20 26.45
C LEU A 624 42.90 -46.19 26.65
N PRO A 625 42.64 -47.46 27.01
CA PRO A 625 43.69 -48.46 27.18
C PRO A 625 44.17 -48.98 25.81
N VAL A 626 45.29 -48.47 25.30
CA VAL A 626 45.92 -48.91 24.05
C VAL A 626 46.94 -49.99 24.38
N PHE A 627 46.63 -51.25 24.07
CA PHE A 627 47.47 -52.44 24.32
C PHE A 627 48.11 -52.49 25.73
N GLY A 628 47.33 -52.14 26.76
CA GLY A 628 47.77 -52.14 28.17
C GLY A 628 48.33 -50.80 28.68
N ILE A 629 48.40 -49.76 27.84
CA ILE A 629 48.85 -48.42 28.22
C ILE A 629 47.64 -47.48 28.27
N ALA A 630 47.43 -46.78 29.39
CA ALA A 630 46.37 -45.77 29.52
C ALA A 630 46.77 -44.47 28.79
N VAL A 631 46.22 -44.24 27.60
CA VAL A 631 46.54 -43.09 26.74
C VAL A 631 45.42 -42.04 26.80
N PRO A 632 45.72 -40.77 27.12
CA PRO A 632 44.74 -39.70 27.15
C PRO A 632 44.55 -39.04 25.77
N PHE A 633 43.30 -38.93 25.32
CA PHE A 633 42.88 -38.24 24.11
C PHE A 633 41.92 -37.09 24.46
N HIS A 634 42.27 -35.86 24.07
CA HIS A 634 41.40 -34.69 24.30
C HIS A 634 40.12 -34.82 23.47
N ILE A 635 38.98 -34.36 23.98
CA ILE A 635 37.68 -34.58 23.34
C ILE A 635 37.61 -33.97 21.93
N SER A 636 38.39 -32.90 21.66
CA SER A 636 38.50 -32.27 20.35
C SER A 636 39.25 -33.09 19.29
N THR A 637 39.90 -34.20 19.64
CA THR A 637 40.51 -35.12 18.66
C THR A 637 39.58 -36.28 18.29
N ILE A 638 38.42 -36.41 18.94
CA ILE A 638 37.44 -37.47 18.70
C ILE A 638 36.31 -36.93 17.81
N LYS A 639 36.23 -37.43 16.57
CA LYS A 639 35.24 -37.02 15.56
C LYS A 639 33.83 -37.44 15.95
N ASN A 640 33.63 -38.72 16.23
CA ASN A 640 32.38 -39.27 16.75
C ASN A 640 32.64 -40.62 17.46
N ILE A 641 31.61 -41.12 18.14
CA ILE A 641 31.65 -42.41 18.82
C ILE A 641 30.36 -43.19 18.50
N SER A 642 30.51 -44.46 18.15
CA SER A 642 29.40 -45.38 17.87
C SER A 642 29.51 -46.64 18.73
N GLN A 643 28.36 -47.27 18.98
CA GLN A 643 28.24 -48.48 19.78
C GLN A 643 27.35 -49.47 19.03
N SER A 644 27.78 -50.72 18.93
CA SER A 644 26.97 -51.85 18.44
C SER A 644 26.96 -52.98 19.47
N VAL A 645 25.94 -53.83 19.42
CA VAL A 645 25.78 -55.00 20.28
C VAL A 645 25.48 -56.20 19.39
N GLU A 646 26.34 -57.20 19.44
CA GLU A 646 26.30 -58.39 18.59
C GLU A 646 26.29 -59.62 19.51
N GLY A 647 25.09 -60.03 19.92
CA GLY A 647 24.88 -61.13 20.87
C GLY A 647 25.59 -60.89 22.21
N ASP A 648 26.49 -61.80 22.56
CA ASP A 648 27.23 -61.79 23.83
C ASP A 648 28.32 -60.70 23.92
N TYR A 649 28.52 -59.88 22.88
CA TYR A 649 29.54 -58.83 22.85
C TYR A 649 28.95 -57.43 22.58
N THR A 650 29.47 -56.45 23.30
CA THR A 650 29.28 -55.02 23.01
C THR A 650 30.56 -54.46 22.40
N TYR A 651 30.43 -53.69 21.32
CA TYR A 651 31.51 -52.96 20.67
C TYR A 651 31.36 -51.45 20.87
N LEU A 652 32.47 -50.75 21.09
CA LEU A 652 32.55 -49.30 21.19
C LEU A 652 33.64 -48.78 20.25
N ARG A 653 33.23 -48.13 19.15
CA ARG A 653 34.14 -47.56 18.15
C ARG A 653 34.29 -46.06 18.36
N VAL A 654 35.52 -45.64 18.67
CA VAL A 654 35.92 -44.24 18.80
C VAL A 654 36.62 -43.83 17.51
N ASN A 655 36.04 -42.91 16.76
CA ASN A 655 36.64 -42.38 15.53
C ASN A 655 37.29 -41.03 15.82
N PHE A 656 38.49 -40.81 15.30
CA PHE A 656 39.31 -39.63 15.54
C PHE A 656 39.33 -38.70 14.33
N PHE A 657 39.71 -37.44 14.58
CA PHE A 657 40.00 -36.48 13.52
C PHE A 657 41.37 -36.75 12.92
N HIS A 658 41.40 -37.05 11.62
CA HIS A 658 42.62 -37.21 10.82
C HIS A 658 42.49 -36.43 9.49
N PRO A 659 43.60 -36.06 8.83
CA PRO A 659 43.59 -35.51 7.46
C PRO A 659 42.78 -36.42 6.51
N GLY A 660 41.97 -35.81 5.64
CA GLY A 660 41.00 -36.51 4.79
C GLY A 660 39.65 -36.85 5.47
N ALA A 661 39.55 -36.87 6.80
CA ALA A 661 38.29 -37.17 7.49
C ALA A 661 37.23 -36.05 7.40
N THR A 662 37.58 -34.88 6.85
CA THR A 662 36.84 -33.62 7.01
C THR A 662 36.66 -32.81 5.72
N MET A 663 36.83 -33.42 4.54
CA MET A 663 36.78 -32.73 3.23
C MET A 663 35.46 -31.98 2.91
N GLY A 664 34.40 -32.14 3.70
CA GLY A 664 33.12 -31.44 3.51
C GLY A 664 32.83 -30.26 4.46
N ARG A 665 33.51 -30.12 5.61
CA ARG A 665 33.20 -29.08 6.62
C ARG A 665 34.43 -28.66 7.44
N ASN A 666 34.58 -27.35 7.70
CA ASN A 666 35.63 -26.72 8.53
C ASN A 666 35.48 -27.02 10.05
N GLU A 667 35.02 -28.22 10.44
CA GLU A 667 35.02 -28.69 11.83
C GLU A 667 36.38 -29.29 12.24
N GLY A 668 37.14 -29.84 11.29
CA GLY A 668 38.53 -30.24 11.50
C GLY A 668 39.46 -29.03 11.42
N GLY A 669 39.72 -28.38 12.56
CA GLY A 669 40.60 -27.21 12.61
C GLY A 669 42.02 -27.49 12.11
N SER A 670 42.63 -26.49 11.47
CA SER A 670 43.95 -26.54 10.82
C SER A 670 45.00 -27.35 11.63
N TYR A 671 45.42 -28.50 11.08
CA TYR A 671 46.35 -29.41 11.72
C TYR A 671 47.77 -28.83 11.71
N PRO A 672 48.44 -28.62 12.86
CA PRO A 672 49.78 -28.01 12.89
C PRO A 672 50.87 -28.81 12.16
N GLN A 673 50.61 -30.09 11.84
CA GLN A 673 51.46 -30.98 11.05
C GLN A 673 50.53 -31.90 10.22
N PRO A 674 50.30 -31.64 8.92
CA PRO A 674 49.43 -32.48 8.10
C PRO A 674 50.05 -33.86 7.82
N ASP A 675 51.37 -33.96 7.72
CA ASP A 675 52.11 -35.19 7.36
C ASP A 675 52.35 -36.16 8.54
N ALA A 676 51.75 -35.89 9.71
CA ALA A 676 51.91 -36.73 10.89
C ALA A 676 51.12 -38.05 10.79
N THR A 677 51.54 -39.09 11.50
CA THR A 677 50.78 -40.35 11.59
C THR A 677 49.59 -40.20 12.55
N PHE A 678 48.39 -40.05 12.01
CA PHE A 678 47.15 -39.97 12.80
C PHE A 678 46.52 -41.34 13.03
N VAL A 679 45.83 -41.50 14.16
CA VAL A 679 44.92 -42.63 14.41
C VAL A 679 43.60 -42.35 13.71
N LYS A 680 43.05 -43.33 12.96
CA LYS A 680 41.71 -43.21 12.36
C LYS A 680 40.61 -43.57 13.36
N GLU A 681 40.65 -44.79 13.89
CA GLU A 681 39.63 -45.32 14.78
C GLU A 681 40.21 -46.36 15.74
N VAL A 682 39.56 -46.54 16.90
CA VAL A 682 39.83 -47.61 17.85
C VAL A 682 38.51 -48.25 18.24
N THR A 683 38.39 -49.56 18.03
CA THR A 683 37.20 -50.34 18.45
C THR A 683 37.55 -51.22 19.65
N TYR A 684 36.85 -51.00 20.77
CA TYR A 684 36.87 -51.88 21.93
C TYR A 684 35.75 -52.91 21.86
N ARG A 685 35.98 -54.11 22.38
CA ARG A 685 34.98 -55.18 22.54
C ARG A 685 34.98 -55.66 23.99
N SER A 686 33.79 -55.82 24.58
CA SER A 686 33.61 -56.33 25.95
C SER A 686 32.42 -57.30 26.00
N THR A 687 32.42 -58.22 26.97
CA THR A 687 31.37 -59.25 27.12
C THR A 687 30.13 -58.71 27.84
N ASN A 688 28.96 -59.13 27.36
CA ASN A 688 27.67 -58.95 28.01
C ASN A 688 27.39 -60.05 29.05
N VAL A 689 28.08 -61.19 28.95
CA VAL A 689 28.03 -62.29 29.92
C VAL A 689 28.59 -61.83 31.27
N LYS A 690 27.88 -62.16 32.34
CA LYS A 690 28.20 -61.80 33.73
C LYS A 690 28.70 -63.04 34.48
N GLU A 691 29.92 -62.98 35.04
CA GLU A 691 30.43 -64.10 35.83
C GLU A 691 29.83 -64.18 37.25
N PRO A 692 29.69 -65.38 37.85
CA PRO A 692 29.11 -65.58 39.18
C PRO A 692 29.96 -64.97 40.33
N GLY A 693 29.76 -63.68 40.57
CA GLY A 693 30.42 -62.93 41.66
C GLY A 693 30.54 -61.44 41.37
N GLU A 694 30.50 -61.03 40.11
CA GLU A 694 30.52 -59.62 39.72
C GLU A 694 29.16 -58.94 39.95
N LEU A 695 29.15 -57.62 40.17
CA LEU A 695 27.90 -56.87 40.32
C LEU A 695 27.28 -56.48 38.97
N SER A 696 28.10 -56.12 37.98
CA SER A 696 27.67 -55.65 36.65
C SER A 696 28.49 -56.35 35.56
N ALA A 697 27.95 -56.45 34.35
CA ALA A 697 28.67 -57.04 33.22
C ALA A 697 29.82 -56.13 32.74
N PRO A 698 30.94 -56.67 32.24
CA PRO A 698 32.06 -55.89 31.71
C PRO A 698 31.69 -54.89 30.59
N SER A 699 30.61 -55.12 29.84
CA SER A 699 30.10 -54.17 28.84
C SER A 699 29.48 -52.90 29.43
N ALA A 700 29.05 -52.88 30.69
CA ALA A 700 28.47 -51.69 31.32
C ALA A 700 29.46 -50.51 31.38
N ASN A 701 30.77 -50.78 31.37
CA ASN A 701 31.79 -49.74 31.26
C ASN A 701 31.77 -49.07 29.88
N LEU A 702 31.52 -49.82 28.80
CA LEU A 702 31.41 -49.27 27.45
C LEU A 702 30.16 -48.39 27.33
N ASN A 703 29.01 -48.86 27.82
CA ASN A 703 27.75 -48.10 27.85
C ASN A 703 27.90 -46.78 28.62
N THR A 704 28.57 -46.84 29.77
CA THR A 704 28.83 -45.66 30.62
C THR A 704 29.79 -44.69 29.93
N ALA A 705 30.90 -45.19 29.37
CA ALA A 705 31.84 -44.37 28.61
C ALA A 705 31.18 -43.71 27.39
N PHE A 706 30.36 -44.42 26.62
CA PHE A 706 29.60 -43.86 25.49
C PHE A 706 28.74 -42.66 25.89
N ARG A 707 27.96 -42.79 26.97
CA ARG A 707 27.13 -41.69 27.50
C ARG A 707 27.98 -40.51 27.98
N LEU A 708 29.05 -40.79 28.74
CA LEU A 708 29.96 -39.76 29.25
C LEU A 708 30.69 -39.00 28.13
N ILE A 709 31.18 -39.70 27.11
CA ILE A 709 31.86 -39.10 25.95
C ILE A 709 30.90 -38.20 25.17
N LYS A 710 29.65 -38.65 24.93
CA LYS A 710 28.63 -37.81 24.29
C LYS A 710 28.25 -36.57 25.14
N GLU A 711 28.16 -36.70 26.46
CA GLU A 711 27.88 -35.56 27.36
C GLU A 711 29.00 -34.50 27.28
N VAL A 712 30.26 -34.93 27.34
CA VAL A 712 31.43 -34.03 27.25
C VAL A 712 31.58 -33.47 25.82
N GLN A 713 31.33 -34.25 24.76
CA GLN A 713 31.29 -33.74 23.38
C GLN A 713 30.23 -32.65 23.19
N LYS A 714 29.01 -32.83 23.71
CA LYS A 714 27.95 -31.81 23.63
C LYS A 714 28.36 -30.53 24.36
N LYS A 715 28.90 -30.64 25.59
CA LYS A 715 29.38 -29.49 26.38
C LYS A 715 30.55 -28.76 25.71
N PHE A 716 31.51 -29.51 25.14
CA PHE A 716 32.66 -28.95 24.42
C PHE A 716 32.24 -28.25 23.12
N LYS A 717 31.43 -28.91 22.27
CA LYS A 717 30.94 -28.30 21.02
C LYS A 717 30.10 -27.05 21.28
N ASN A 718 29.24 -27.05 22.30
CA ASN A 718 28.47 -25.87 22.69
C ASN A 718 29.38 -24.72 23.13
N ARG A 719 30.39 -24.97 23.98
CA ARG A 719 31.34 -23.92 24.41
C ARG A 719 32.19 -23.40 23.24
N GLU A 720 32.66 -24.28 22.35
CA GLU A 720 33.43 -23.84 21.18
C GLU A 720 32.57 -23.00 20.22
N ALA A 721 31.29 -23.36 20.01
CA ALA A 721 30.35 -22.55 19.24
C ALA A 721 30.14 -21.18 19.90
N GLU A 722 29.88 -21.15 21.21
CA GLU A 722 29.74 -19.91 21.99
C GLU A 722 31.00 -19.04 21.95
N GLU A 723 32.20 -19.61 22.02
CA GLU A 723 33.46 -18.85 21.93
C GLU A 723 33.65 -18.29 20.51
N ARG A 724 33.41 -19.09 19.47
CA ARG A 724 33.48 -18.68 18.05
C ARG A 724 32.47 -17.57 17.72
N GLU A 725 31.25 -17.64 18.25
CA GLU A 725 30.23 -16.60 18.11
C GLU A 725 30.56 -15.30 18.87
N LYS A 726 31.41 -15.37 19.90
CA LYS A 726 31.89 -14.19 20.66
C LYS A 726 33.16 -13.57 20.06
N GLU A 727 33.97 -14.34 19.32
CA GLU A 727 35.14 -13.82 18.58
C GLU A 727 34.73 -13.04 17.31
N ASP A 728 33.63 -13.43 16.67
CA ASP A 728 33.00 -12.75 15.51
C ASP A 728 32.25 -11.45 15.87
N LEU A 729 32.09 -11.14 17.17
CA LEU A 729 31.27 -10.02 17.64
C LEU A 729 32.03 -8.69 17.63
N VAL A 730 31.77 -7.85 16.62
CA VAL A 730 32.18 -6.44 16.61
C VAL A 730 31.55 -5.72 17.80
N LYS A 731 32.38 -5.27 18.75
CA LYS A 731 31.91 -4.52 19.93
C LYS A 731 31.48 -3.12 19.53
N GLN A 732 30.19 -2.86 19.64
CA GLN A 732 29.62 -1.51 19.50
C GLN A 732 30.11 -0.56 20.60
N ASP A 733 30.07 0.74 20.29
CA ASP A 733 30.24 1.82 21.27
C ASP A 733 29.01 1.92 22.22
N THR A 734 29.13 2.71 23.26
CA THR A 734 28.07 2.92 24.26
C THR A 734 27.05 3.97 23.83
N LEU A 735 25.76 3.69 24.08
CA LEU A 735 24.67 4.58 23.71
C LEU A 735 24.58 5.80 24.65
N VAL A 736 24.75 7.00 24.07
CA VAL A 736 24.77 8.30 24.77
C VAL A 736 23.35 8.78 25.02
N MET A 737 22.87 8.58 26.25
CA MET A 737 21.53 8.96 26.71
C MET A 737 21.33 10.48 26.73
N SER A 738 20.45 10.98 25.87
CA SER A 738 19.90 12.34 26.00
C SER A 738 18.95 12.42 27.20
N GLN A 739 19.20 13.32 28.15
CA GLN A 739 18.32 13.54 29.31
C GLN A 739 17.11 14.47 29.00
N ASN A 740 16.94 14.91 27.75
CA ASN A 740 15.89 15.84 27.39
C ASN A 740 14.49 15.17 27.40
N LYS A 741 13.54 15.78 28.11
CA LYS A 741 12.13 15.32 28.17
C LYS A 741 11.38 15.38 26.83
N GLY A 742 12.01 15.91 25.77
CA GLY A 742 11.45 16.03 24.42
C GLY A 742 11.98 14.99 23.42
N ASN A 743 12.78 14.01 23.83
CA ASN A 743 13.27 12.95 22.92
C ASN A 743 12.10 12.23 22.22
N PRO A 744 12.24 11.82 20.95
CA PRO A 744 11.27 10.95 20.29
C PRO A 744 11.10 9.64 21.07
N LYS A 745 9.87 9.31 21.45
CA LYS A 745 9.51 8.06 22.14
C LYS A 745 8.24 7.46 21.56
N LEU A 746 8.31 6.18 21.19
CA LEU A 746 7.18 5.36 20.76
C LEU A 746 6.94 4.26 21.82
N LYS A 747 5.67 3.99 22.13
CA LYS A 747 5.24 3.06 23.19
C LYS A 747 4.48 1.89 22.60
N ASP A 748 4.25 0.86 23.42
CA ASP A 748 3.36 -0.26 23.12
C ASP A 748 3.78 -1.01 21.85
N LEU A 749 5.11 -1.10 21.70
CA LEU A 749 5.83 -1.86 20.69
C LEU A 749 6.19 -3.24 21.24
N TYR A 750 6.11 -4.26 20.40
CA TYR A 750 6.79 -5.53 20.55
C TYR A 750 8.12 -5.50 19.78
N ILE A 751 9.08 -6.34 20.17
CA ILE A 751 10.35 -6.56 19.46
C ILE A 751 10.36 -7.95 18.80
N ARG A 752 10.90 -8.04 17.57
CA ARG A 752 11.24 -9.27 16.86
C ARG A 752 12.72 -9.16 16.42
N PRO A 753 13.61 -10.12 16.72
CA PRO A 753 13.43 -11.28 17.60
C PRO A 753 13.04 -10.91 19.03
N ASN A 754 12.38 -11.82 19.76
CA ASN A 754 12.08 -11.59 21.17
C ASN A 754 13.35 -11.74 22.02
N ILE A 755 13.56 -10.83 22.99
CA ILE A 755 14.67 -10.90 23.98
C ILE A 755 14.55 -12.15 24.88
N VAL A 756 13.32 -12.67 25.04
CA VAL A 756 12.93 -13.80 25.88
C VAL A 756 11.83 -14.58 25.16
N THR A 757 11.69 -15.88 25.41
CA THR A 757 10.66 -16.74 24.79
C THR A 757 9.22 -16.18 24.88
N LYS A 758 8.90 -15.42 25.93
CA LYS A 758 7.62 -14.72 26.06
C LYS A 758 7.67 -13.34 25.39
N ARG A 759 6.73 -13.09 24.47
CA ARG A 759 6.47 -11.76 23.88
C ARG A 759 6.13 -10.75 24.98
N MET A 760 6.86 -9.63 25.01
CA MET A 760 6.71 -8.54 25.98
C MET A 760 6.67 -7.19 25.25
N THR A 761 5.80 -6.29 25.68
CA THR A 761 5.79 -4.90 25.20
C THR A 761 6.96 -4.10 25.79
N GLY A 762 7.26 -2.97 25.16
CA GLY A 762 8.24 -2.00 25.62
C GLY A 762 8.02 -0.62 25.02
N SER A 763 9.08 0.18 24.98
CA SER A 763 9.10 1.48 24.31
C SER A 763 10.45 1.70 23.63
N LEU A 764 10.41 2.32 22.45
CA LEU A 764 11.59 2.74 21.68
C LEU A 764 11.82 4.23 21.93
N GLU A 765 13.01 4.59 22.41
CA GLU A 765 13.45 5.98 22.61
C GLU A 765 14.62 6.28 21.67
N ALA A 766 14.60 7.44 21.02
CA ALA A 766 15.74 7.94 20.25
C ALA A 766 16.66 8.79 21.14
N HIS A 767 17.97 8.64 20.94
CA HIS A 767 19.04 9.30 21.70
C HIS A 767 20.09 9.88 20.72
N VAL A 768 21.23 10.36 21.22
CA VAL A 768 22.16 11.18 20.42
C VAL A 768 22.86 10.38 19.30
N ASN A 769 23.19 9.11 19.55
CA ASN A 769 23.93 8.23 18.63
C ASN A 769 23.24 6.89 18.35
N GLY A 770 21.92 6.78 18.62
CA GLY A 770 21.20 5.51 18.47
C GLY A 770 19.81 5.50 19.10
N PHE A 771 19.13 4.36 18.98
CA PHE A 771 17.89 4.04 19.67
C PHE A 771 18.14 3.16 20.90
N ARG A 772 17.25 3.26 21.89
CA ARG A 772 17.09 2.26 22.96
C ARG A 772 15.67 1.74 22.99
N TYR A 773 15.51 0.42 22.84
CA TYR A 773 14.29 -0.26 23.27
C TYR A 773 14.40 -0.60 24.75
N THR A 774 13.37 -0.29 25.54
CA THR A 774 13.23 -0.71 26.93
C THR A 774 11.96 -1.55 27.10
N SER A 775 12.15 -2.82 27.45
CA SER A 775 11.10 -3.79 27.83
C SER A 775 10.38 -3.34 29.11
N VAL A 776 9.11 -3.71 29.28
CA VAL A 776 8.37 -3.53 30.55
C VAL A 776 9.06 -4.21 31.75
N ARG A 777 9.87 -5.26 31.52
CA ARG A 777 10.69 -5.92 32.54
C ARG A 777 12.00 -5.18 32.86
N GLY A 778 12.35 -4.14 32.09
CA GLY A 778 13.58 -3.36 32.26
C GLY A 778 14.77 -3.83 31.41
N ASP A 779 14.59 -4.87 30.58
CA ASP A 779 15.58 -5.26 29.57
C ASP A 779 15.80 -4.12 28.56
N LYS A 780 17.04 -3.94 28.11
CA LYS A 780 17.43 -2.87 27.18
C LYS A 780 18.12 -3.46 25.96
N VAL A 781 17.76 -2.96 24.78
CA VAL A 781 18.44 -3.24 23.52
C VAL A 781 18.82 -1.90 22.91
N ASP A 782 20.11 -1.71 22.67
CA ASP A 782 20.68 -0.48 22.13
C ASP A 782 21.04 -0.71 20.66
N ILE A 783 20.72 0.26 19.80
CA ILE A 783 20.96 0.19 18.36
C ILE A 783 21.60 1.50 17.91
N LEU A 784 22.92 1.48 17.67
CA LEU A 784 23.66 2.66 17.23
C LEU A 784 23.34 3.05 15.78
N TYR A 785 23.29 4.35 15.50
CA TYR A 785 23.04 4.88 14.16
C TYR A 785 24.06 4.38 13.12
N ASN A 786 25.36 4.45 13.43
CA ASN A 786 26.43 4.00 12.52
C ASN A 786 26.29 2.53 12.09
N ASN A 787 25.69 1.68 12.93
CA ASN A 787 25.53 0.24 12.67
C ASN A 787 24.24 -0.10 11.92
N ILE A 788 23.32 0.85 11.71
CA ILE A 788 22.19 0.64 10.80
C ILE A 788 22.73 0.71 9.37
N LYS A 789 22.34 -0.25 8.53
CA LYS A 789 22.49 -0.18 7.07
C LYS A 789 21.26 0.49 6.49
N ASN A 790 20.09 -0.12 6.69
CA ASN A 790 18.80 0.37 6.20
C ASN A 790 17.79 0.45 7.34
N ALA A 791 16.96 1.49 7.35
CA ALA A 791 15.81 1.62 8.23
C ALA A 791 14.53 1.71 7.39
N PHE A 792 13.53 0.88 7.71
CA PHE A 792 12.27 0.83 6.97
C PHE A 792 11.08 1.15 7.87
N PHE A 793 10.08 1.85 7.32
CA PHE A 793 8.78 2.05 7.94
C PHE A 793 7.69 1.39 7.09
N GLN A 794 7.03 0.37 7.65
CA GLN A 794 5.90 -0.30 7.01
C GLN A 794 4.57 0.16 7.66
N PRO A 795 3.69 0.85 6.92
CA PRO A 795 2.35 1.18 7.41
C PRO A 795 1.43 -0.04 7.41
N CYS A 796 0.40 -0.03 8.27
CA CYS A 796 -0.66 -1.06 8.31
C CYS A 796 -1.68 -0.93 7.16
N ASP A 797 -1.23 -0.53 5.97
CA ASP A 797 -2.06 -0.36 4.77
C ASP A 797 -2.27 -1.72 4.08
N GLY A 798 -3.32 -2.43 4.51
CA GLY A 798 -3.61 -3.80 4.08
C GLY A 798 -2.86 -4.88 4.87
N GLU A 799 -2.21 -4.52 5.99
CA GLU A 799 -1.47 -5.43 6.87
C GLU A 799 -1.97 -5.37 8.31
N MET A 800 -1.92 -6.50 9.02
CA MET A 800 -2.32 -6.61 10.43
C MET A 800 -1.31 -5.99 11.42
N ILE A 801 -0.16 -5.51 10.93
CA ILE A 801 0.90 -4.91 11.74
C ILE A 801 1.38 -3.59 11.14
N ILE A 802 1.76 -2.66 12.02
CA ILE A 802 2.56 -1.47 11.69
C ILE A 802 3.94 -1.65 12.32
N LEU A 803 5.02 -1.40 11.58
CA LEU A 803 6.38 -1.69 12.07
C LEU A 803 7.46 -0.73 11.58
N LEU A 804 8.54 -0.73 12.35
CA LEU A 804 9.85 -0.19 12.01
C LEU A 804 10.83 -1.37 11.95
N HIS A 805 11.58 -1.51 10.86
CA HIS A 805 12.63 -2.52 10.74
C HIS A 805 13.99 -1.82 10.64
N PHE A 806 14.99 -2.35 11.35
CA PHE A 806 16.39 -1.95 11.24
C PHE A 806 17.23 -3.14 10.79
N HIS A 807 17.79 -3.02 9.58
CA HIS A 807 18.77 -3.97 9.03
C HIS A 807 20.17 -3.46 9.38
N LEU A 808 20.97 -4.25 10.09
CA LEU A 808 22.24 -3.81 10.67
C LEU A 808 23.46 -4.27 9.86
N LYS A 809 24.54 -3.48 9.90
CA LYS A 809 25.84 -3.80 9.26
C LYS A 809 26.57 -4.92 10.00
N HIS A 810 26.52 -4.90 11.34
CA HIS A 810 27.06 -5.96 12.19
C HIS A 810 25.96 -6.48 13.12
N ALA A 811 25.92 -7.80 13.30
CA ALA A 811 24.95 -8.47 14.17
C ALA A 811 25.16 -8.06 15.63
N ILE A 812 24.08 -7.69 16.32
CA ILE A 812 24.09 -7.40 17.76
C ILE A 812 23.66 -8.62 18.58
N MET A 813 24.20 -8.74 19.79
CA MET A 813 23.88 -9.83 20.71
C MET A 813 22.88 -9.35 21.77
N PHE A 814 21.65 -9.85 21.73
CA PHE A 814 20.68 -9.71 22.82
C PHE A 814 19.88 -11.01 22.97
N GLY A 815 19.51 -11.37 24.21
CA GLY A 815 19.03 -12.72 24.50
C GLY A 815 20.18 -13.74 24.45
N LYS A 816 20.02 -14.83 23.68
CA LYS A 816 21.02 -15.90 23.52
C LYS A 816 21.72 -15.93 22.14
N LYS A 817 21.30 -15.12 21.16
CA LYS A 817 21.73 -15.23 19.75
C LYS A 817 22.21 -13.87 19.20
N LYS A 818 22.97 -13.93 18.09
CA LYS A 818 23.35 -12.75 17.30
C LYS A 818 22.27 -12.44 16.25
N HIS A 819 21.92 -11.17 16.11
CA HIS A 819 20.80 -10.71 15.29
C HIS A 819 21.22 -9.52 14.42
N VAL A 820 21.07 -9.68 13.10
CA VAL A 820 21.31 -8.64 12.08
C VAL A 820 20.06 -7.78 11.90
N ASP A 821 18.89 -8.41 11.85
CA ASP A 821 17.61 -7.75 11.65
C ASP A 821 16.86 -7.56 12.97
N VAL A 822 16.35 -6.35 13.21
CA VAL A 822 15.55 -6.03 14.40
C VAL A 822 14.31 -5.24 14.00
N GLN A 823 13.13 -5.77 14.33
CA GLN A 823 11.84 -5.15 14.08
C GLN A 823 11.18 -4.70 15.38
N PHE A 824 10.53 -3.54 15.34
CA PHE A 824 9.62 -3.04 16.36
C PHE A 824 8.24 -2.85 15.75
N TYR A 825 7.22 -3.51 16.31
CA TYR A 825 5.89 -3.58 15.69
C TYR A 825 4.75 -3.46 16.71
N THR A 826 3.61 -2.99 16.24
CA THR A 826 2.34 -3.01 16.97
C THR A 826 1.31 -3.73 16.10
N GLU A 827 0.52 -4.61 16.70
CA GLU A 827 -0.56 -5.35 16.03
C GLU A 827 -1.83 -4.49 16.00
N VAL A 828 -2.51 -4.46 14.85
CA VAL A 828 -3.60 -3.50 14.56
C VAL A 828 -4.86 -4.22 14.05
N GLY A 829 -5.55 -4.81 15.02
CA GLY A 829 -6.72 -5.66 14.85
C GLY A 829 -6.54 -6.93 15.68
N GLU A 830 -7.58 -7.33 16.41
CA GLU A 830 -7.63 -8.61 17.11
C GLU A 830 -8.48 -9.57 16.27
N ILE A 831 -8.00 -10.79 16.00
CA ILE A 831 -8.79 -11.79 15.28
C ILE A 831 -9.84 -12.30 16.26
N THR A 832 -11.05 -11.73 16.21
CA THR A 832 -12.19 -12.08 17.06
C THR A 832 -12.75 -13.44 16.65
N THR A 833 -12.07 -14.52 17.07
CA THR A 833 -12.46 -15.92 16.83
C THR A 833 -13.70 -16.38 17.60
N ASP A 834 -14.54 -15.44 18.05
CA ASP A 834 -15.84 -15.69 18.69
C ASP A 834 -16.92 -16.03 17.63
N LEU A 835 -16.63 -17.04 16.81
CA LEU A 835 -17.55 -17.67 15.86
C LEU A 835 -18.71 -18.44 16.55
N GLY A 836 -18.96 -18.16 17.83
CA GLY A 836 -19.78 -18.93 18.74
C GLY A 836 -20.83 -18.11 19.49
N LYS A 837 -21.98 -17.90 18.82
CA LYS A 837 -23.24 -17.30 19.33
C LYS A 837 -23.27 -15.75 19.37
N HIS A 838 -23.72 -15.13 18.27
CA HIS A 838 -24.71 -14.03 18.31
C HIS A 838 -25.29 -13.81 16.89
N GLN A 839 -26.24 -14.67 16.48
CA GLN A 839 -26.97 -14.46 15.23
C GLN A 839 -28.13 -13.47 15.44
N HIS A 840 -28.17 -12.46 14.57
CA HIS A 840 -29.04 -11.27 14.58
C HIS A 840 -28.67 -10.20 15.62
N MET A 841 -28.53 -8.96 15.12
CA MET A 841 -28.32 -7.70 15.87
C MET A 841 -26.87 -7.56 16.39
N HIS A 842 -26.01 -6.63 15.92
CA HIS A 842 -26.27 -5.31 15.29
C HIS A 842 -25.25 -4.92 14.18
N ASP A 843 -25.72 -4.68 12.94
CA ASP A 843 -24.93 -4.04 11.86
C ASP A 843 -24.33 -2.68 12.27
N ARG A 844 -25.00 -1.98 13.20
CA ARG A 844 -24.55 -0.69 13.74
C ARG A 844 -23.33 -0.82 14.64
N ASP A 845 -23.21 -1.92 15.36
CA ASP A 845 -22.12 -2.13 16.31
C ASP A 845 -20.92 -2.78 15.59
N ASP A 846 -21.16 -3.56 14.54
CA ASP A 846 -20.14 -3.96 13.55
C ASP A 846 -19.54 -2.73 12.84
N LEU A 847 -20.38 -1.79 12.37
CA LEU A 847 -19.92 -0.52 11.78
C LEU A 847 -19.13 0.32 12.80
N ALA A 848 -19.52 0.30 14.07
CA ALA A 848 -18.80 1.01 15.13
C ALA A 848 -17.44 0.36 15.44
N ALA A 849 -17.34 -0.97 15.39
CA ALA A 849 -16.08 -1.70 15.52
C ALA A 849 -15.15 -1.41 14.33
N GLU A 850 -15.67 -1.49 13.10
CA GLU A 850 -14.92 -1.17 11.87
C GLU A 850 -14.44 0.30 11.86
N GLN A 851 -15.25 1.23 12.36
CA GLN A 851 -14.87 2.63 12.51
C GLN A 851 -13.81 2.82 13.61
N ALA A 852 -13.93 2.15 14.75
CA ALA A 852 -12.92 2.19 15.82
C ALA A 852 -11.58 1.58 15.36
N GLU A 853 -11.60 0.54 14.53
CA GLU A 853 -10.42 -0.06 13.89
C GLU A 853 -9.76 0.92 12.90
N ARG A 854 -10.55 1.61 12.07
CA ARG A 854 -10.06 2.69 11.17
C ARG A 854 -9.42 3.83 11.97
N GLU A 855 -10.05 4.27 13.05
CA GLU A 855 -9.52 5.34 13.90
C GLU A 855 -8.24 4.90 14.62
N LEU A 856 -8.15 3.65 15.09
CA LEU A 856 -6.94 3.07 15.67
C LEU A 856 -5.80 2.99 14.63
N ARG A 857 -6.08 2.48 13.43
CA ARG A 857 -5.12 2.45 12.30
C ARG A 857 -4.60 3.84 11.97
N HIS A 858 -5.50 4.82 11.80
CA HIS A 858 -5.11 6.20 11.49
C HIS A 858 -4.27 6.83 12.60
N LYS A 859 -4.65 6.61 13.87
CA LYS A 859 -3.94 7.11 15.06
C LYS A 859 -2.54 6.51 15.20
N LEU A 860 -2.39 5.20 15.00
CA LEU A 860 -1.09 4.53 15.02
C LEU A 860 -0.21 4.97 13.84
N LYS A 861 -0.76 5.02 12.62
CA LYS A 861 -0.04 5.51 11.43
C LYS A 861 0.47 6.94 11.62
N THR A 862 -0.34 7.82 12.20
CA THR A 862 0.06 9.20 12.54
C THR A 862 1.14 9.23 13.62
N ALA A 863 1.04 8.38 14.66
CA ALA A 863 2.02 8.31 15.74
C ALA A 863 3.39 7.77 15.27
N PHE A 864 3.41 6.72 14.46
CA PHE A 864 4.64 6.17 13.86
C PHE A 864 5.28 7.16 12.87
N LYS A 865 4.50 7.77 11.96
CA LYS A 865 5.04 8.76 11.02
C LYS A 865 5.63 9.96 11.76
N SER A 866 4.93 10.47 12.77
CA SER A 866 5.42 11.57 13.60
C SER A 866 6.54 11.15 14.57
N PHE A 867 6.87 9.86 14.69
CA PHE A 867 8.10 9.40 15.32
C PHE A 867 9.26 9.45 14.31
N CYS A 868 9.08 8.92 13.10
CA CYS A 868 10.07 8.94 12.02
C CYS A 868 10.50 10.39 11.70
N GLU A 869 9.54 11.28 11.41
CA GLU A 869 9.78 12.71 11.11
C GLU A 869 10.59 13.42 12.21
N LYS A 870 10.39 13.06 13.48
CA LYS A 870 11.12 13.63 14.62
C LYS A 870 12.51 13.03 14.81
N VAL A 871 12.72 11.79 14.39
CA VAL A 871 14.04 11.14 14.39
C VAL A 871 14.87 11.70 13.25
N GLU A 872 14.34 11.77 12.03
CA GLU A 872 14.98 12.36 10.85
C GLU A 872 15.40 13.82 11.10
N ALA A 873 14.53 14.61 11.74
CA ALA A 873 14.84 15.98 12.16
C ALA A 873 15.91 16.07 13.28
N MET A 874 16.12 15.00 14.07
CA MET A 874 17.15 14.94 15.11
C MET A 874 18.49 14.44 14.56
N THR A 875 18.47 13.47 13.65
CA THR A 875 19.64 12.92 12.92
C THR A 875 20.07 13.81 11.75
N LYS A 876 19.30 14.84 11.38
CA LYS A 876 19.51 15.67 10.19
C LYS A 876 19.60 14.86 8.89
N GLN A 877 18.75 13.83 8.77
CA GLN A 877 18.75 12.86 7.66
C GLN A 877 20.00 11.96 7.56
N GLU A 878 20.82 11.81 8.63
CA GLU A 878 21.81 10.71 8.69
C GLU A 878 21.16 9.31 8.75
N ILE A 879 19.85 9.24 9.03
CA ILE A 879 18.98 8.08 8.86
C ILE A 879 17.67 8.57 8.28
N GLU A 880 17.21 7.92 7.21
CA GLU A 880 15.91 8.10 6.58
C GLU A 880 15.09 6.81 6.72
N PHE A 881 13.76 6.90 6.87
CA PHE A 881 12.88 5.73 6.99
C PHE A 881 12.22 5.38 5.65
N ASP A 882 12.85 4.46 4.92
CA ASP A 882 12.42 4.04 3.59
C ASP A 882 11.06 3.30 3.67
N THR A 883 10.12 3.62 2.79
CA THR A 883 8.74 3.08 2.84
C THR A 883 8.47 2.20 1.61
N PRO A 884 8.18 0.89 1.77
CA PRO A 884 8.05 -0.02 0.62
C PRO A 884 6.88 0.30 -0.34
N PHE A 885 7.16 0.19 -1.63
CA PHE A 885 6.23 0.49 -2.72
C PHE A 885 5.32 -0.71 -3.01
N ARG A 886 4.23 -0.84 -2.25
CA ARG A 886 3.26 -1.94 -2.39
C ARG A 886 2.71 -2.12 -3.82
N GLU A 887 2.60 -1.03 -4.59
CA GLU A 887 2.09 -1.05 -5.98
C GLU A 887 3.03 -1.76 -6.97
N LEU A 888 4.34 -1.78 -6.69
CA LEU A 888 5.36 -2.52 -7.45
C LEU A 888 5.65 -3.91 -6.85
N GLY A 889 4.93 -4.30 -5.80
CA GLY A 889 5.19 -5.55 -5.09
C GLY A 889 4.68 -6.78 -5.84
N PHE A 890 5.45 -7.87 -5.79
CA PHE A 890 5.12 -9.14 -6.44
C PHE A 890 5.17 -10.33 -5.45
N PRO A 891 4.30 -11.34 -5.61
CA PRO A 891 4.35 -12.55 -4.80
C PRO A 891 5.54 -13.44 -5.20
N GLY A 892 6.24 -13.99 -4.21
CA GLY A 892 7.34 -14.93 -4.39
C GLY A 892 7.73 -15.59 -3.06
N ALA A 893 8.56 -16.63 -3.12
CA ALA A 893 8.96 -17.45 -1.97
C ALA A 893 10.48 -17.35 -1.73
N PRO A 894 10.98 -16.33 -1.00
CA PRO A 894 12.37 -16.22 -0.57
C PRO A 894 12.75 -17.25 0.51
N PHE A 895 11.75 -17.82 1.17
CA PHE A 895 11.87 -18.87 2.17
C PHE A 895 10.84 -19.97 1.86
N ARG A 896 10.20 -20.57 2.88
CA ARG A 896 9.21 -21.65 2.69
C ARG A 896 7.75 -21.17 2.48
N SER A 897 7.48 -19.88 2.69
CA SER A 897 6.17 -19.23 2.45
C SER A 897 6.21 -18.34 1.21
N THR A 898 5.09 -18.26 0.49
CA THR A 898 4.89 -17.25 -0.56
C THR A 898 4.42 -15.95 0.08
N VAL A 899 5.22 -14.90 -0.06
CA VAL A 899 5.03 -13.57 0.53
C VAL A 899 4.95 -12.51 -0.54
N LEU A 900 4.46 -11.31 -0.20
CA LEU A 900 4.50 -10.15 -1.08
C LEU A 900 5.84 -9.43 -0.90
N LEU A 901 6.78 -9.62 -1.82
CA LEU A 901 8.00 -8.83 -1.87
C LEU A 901 7.66 -7.43 -2.38
N GLN A 902 8.27 -6.40 -1.79
CA GLN A 902 7.99 -4.98 -2.07
C GLN A 902 9.34 -4.26 -2.25
N PRO A 903 9.59 -3.57 -3.39
CA PRO A 903 10.79 -2.75 -3.53
C PRO A 903 10.67 -1.46 -2.72
N THR A 904 11.81 -0.90 -2.34
CA THR A 904 11.98 0.43 -1.71
C THR A 904 12.86 1.31 -2.61
N SER A 905 13.35 2.45 -2.10
CA SER A 905 14.25 3.33 -2.86
C SER A 905 15.58 2.67 -3.26
N GLY A 906 16.03 1.64 -2.52
CA GLY A 906 17.31 0.95 -2.78
C GLY A 906 17.38 -0.50 -2.29
N CYS A 907 16.25 -1.11 -1.88
CA CYS A 907 16.19 -2.49 -1.41
C CYS A 907 15.00 -3.25 -2.01
N LEU A 908 15.09 -4.58 -2.08
CA LEU A 908 13.92 -5.46 -2.17
C LEU A 908 13.66 -6.07 -0.79
N VAL A 909 12.44 -5.90 -0.26
CA VAL A 909 12.12 -6.35 1.11
C VAL A 909 10.82 -7.16 1.20
N ASN A 910 10.77 -8.07 2.17
CA ASN A 910 9.53 -8.47 2.81
C ASN A 910 9.71 -8.35 4.33
N LEU A 911 8.84 -7.56 4.95
CA LEU A 911 8.93 -7.22 6.39
C LEU A 911 7.74 -7.76 7.20
N THR A 912 6.68 -8.28 6.57
CA THR A 912 5.43 -8.63 7.27
C THR A 912 5.54 -9.97 8.01
N GLU A 913 6.16 -10.96 7.38
CA GLU A 913 6.49 -12.25 7.99
C GLU A 913 7.86 -12.25 8.68
N TRP A 914 8.10 -13.27 9.50
CA TRP A 914 9.38 -13.52 10.15
C TRP A 914 9.88 -14.94 9.78
N PRO A 915 11.13 -15.14 9.33
CA PRO A 915 12.20 -14.13 9.20
C PRO A 915 11.93 -13.11 8.07
N PRO A 916 12.39 -11.86 8.23
CA PRO A 916 12.29 -10.84 7.20
C PRO A 916 13.25 -11.17 6.05
N PHE A 917 12.91 -10.71 4.86
CA PHE A 917 13.78 -10.75 3.69
C PHE A 917 14.21 -9.32 3.37
N VAL A 918 15.52 -9.09 3.28
CA VAL A 918 16.09 -7.77 2.94
C VAL A 918 17.29 -7.98 2.02
N ILE A 919 17.21 -7.45 0.80
CA ILE A 919 18.31 -7.35 -0.15
C ILE A 919 18.54 -5.89 -0.45
N THR A 920 19.74 -5.38 -0.17
CA THR A 920 20.18 -4.07 -0.66
C THR A 920 20.61 -4.21 -2.11
N LEU A 921 20.05 -3.41 -3.02
CA LEU A 921 20.32 -3.51 -4.45
C LEU A 921 21.78 -3.13 -4.77
N GLU A 922 22.38 -2.23 -4.00
CA GLU A 922 23.81 -1.90 -4.06
C GLU A 922 24.74 -3.13 -3.88
N ASP A 923 24.32 -4.15 -3.11
CA ASP A 923 25.11 -5.36 -2.87
C ASP A 923 25.03 -6.36 -4.03
N VAL A 924 24.04 -6.22 -4.93
CA VAL A 924 23.77 -7.16 -6.02
C VAL A 924 24.74 -6.90 -7.17
N GLU A 925 25.31 -7.96 -7.73
CA GLU A 925 26.09 -7.91 -8.96
C GLU A 925 25.17 -8.19 -10.16
N LEU A 926 24.46 -9.33 -10.15
CA LEU A 926 23.47 -9.67 -11.16
C LEU A 926 22.29 -10.45 -10.59
N VAL A 927 21.25 -10.59 -11.41
CA VAL A 927 20.12 -11.49 -11.17
C VAL A 927 20.06 -12.57 -12.25
N HIS A 928 19.82 -13.82 -11.87
CA HIS A 928 19.51 -14.88 -12.85
C HIS A 928 18.07 -15.36 -12.65
N PHE A 929 17.31 -15.47 -13.74
CA PHE A 929 15.97 -16.05 -13.73
C PHE A 929 16.05 -17.53 -14.16
N GLU A 930 15.75 -18.44 -13.24
CA GLU A 930 15.69 -19.88 -13.55
C GLU A 930 14.26 -20.31 -13.90
N ARG A 931 14.17 -21.41 -14.64
CA ARG A 931 12.90 -22.08 -15.01
C ARG A 931 11.98 -21.19 -15.86
N VAL A 932 12.57 -20.29 -16.65
CA VAL A 932 11.85 -19.42 -17.59
C VAL A 932 11.42 -20.24 -18.82
N GLN A 933 10.27 -20.90 -18.74
CA GLN A 933 9.78 -21.78 -19.80
C GLN A 933 8.26 -21.72 -19.95
N PHE A 934 7.77 -21.65 -21.19
CA PHE A 934 6.37 -21.32 -21.52
C PHE A 934 5.30 -22.27 -20.94
N HIS A 935 5.66 -23.51 -20.57
CA HIS A 935 4.74 -24.46 -19.93
C HIS A 935 4.74 -24.41 -18.38
N LEU A 936 5.70 -23.71 -17.77
CA LEU A 936 5.71 -23.48 -16.33
C LEU A 936 4.86 -22.25 -15.99
N LYS A 937 4.17 -22.30 -14.85
CA LYS A 937 3.34 -21.18 -14.38
C LYS A 937 4.14 -20.15 -13.57
N ASN A 938 5.25 -20.60 -12.99
CA ASN A 938 6.10 -19.82 -12.12
C ASN A 938 7.57 -20.04 -12.52
N PHE A 939 8.39 -19.01 -12.34
CA PHE A 939 9.85 -19.02 -12.47
C PHE A 939 10.49 -18.71 -11.10
N ASP A 940 11.81 -18.83 -11.00
CA ASP A 940 12.59 -18.43 -9.83
C ASP A 940 13.58 -17.32 -10.17
N MET A 941 14.00 -16.54 -9.17
CA MET A 941 14.91 -15.40 -9.32
C MET A 941 16.04 -15.48 -8.29
N ILE A 942 17.29 -15.48 -8.74
CA ILE A 942 18.49 -15.66 -7.91
C ILE A 942 19.30 -14.36 -7.94
N PHE A 943 19.55 -13.79 -6.77
CA PHE A 943 20.44 -12.65 -6.57
C PHE A 943 21.86 -13.12 -6.29
N VAL A 944 22.79 -12.76 -7.19
CA VAL A 944 24.24 -12.90 -7.00
C VAL A 944 24.78 -11.61 -6.39
N PHE A 945 25.59 -11.72 -5.35
CA PHE A 945 26.15 -10.57 -4.64
C PHE A 945 27.57 -10.24 -5.12
N LYS A 946 27.96 -8.97 -5.00
CA LYS A 946 29.31 -8.44 -5.28
C LYS A 946 30.40 -9.05 -4.38
N ASP A 947 30.00 -9.53 -3.20
CA ASP A 947 30.84 -10.37 -2.34
C ASP A 947 30.59 -11.85 -2.67
N TYR A 948 31.53 -12.49 -3.38
CA TYR A 948 31.42 -13.89 -3.79
C TYR A 948 31.52 -14.89 -2.62
N HIS A 949 31.90 -14.46 -1.42
CA HIS A 949 31.83 -15.30 -0.21
C HIS A 949 30.42 -15.28 0.42
N ARG A 950 29.58 -14.30 0.10
CA ARG A 950 28.17 -14.25 0.50
C ARG A 950 27.36 -15.24 -0.35
N LYS A 951 26.63 -16.14 0.31
CA LYS A 951 25.69 -17.05 -0.37
C LYS A 951 24.66 -16.26 -1.17
N VAL A 952 24.41 -16.69 -2.40
CA VAL A 952 23.32 -16.19 -3.26
C VAL A 952 21.97 -16.31 -2.55
N ALA A 953 21.03 -15.42 -2.86
CA ALA A 953 19.67 -15.44 -2.32
C ALA A 953 18.67 -15.80 -3.43
N MET A 954 17.79 -16.77 -3.17
CA MET A 954 16.86 -17.32 -4.16
C MET A 954 15.43 -16.93 -3.76
N VAL A 955 14.64 -16.45 -4.73
CA VAL A 955 13.22 -16.12 -4.58
C VAL A 955 12.44 -16.99 -5.55
N ASN A 956 11.77 -17.99 -5.01
CA ASN A 956 11.17 -19.05 -5.80
C ASN A 956 9.70 -18.74 -6.14
N ALA A 957 9.14 -19.49 -7.10
CA ALA A 957 7.71 -19.56 -7.39
C ALA A 957 7.04 -18.21 -7.74
N ILE A 958 7.75 -17.32 -8.43
CA ILE A 958 7.23 -16.03 -8.92
C ILE A 958 6.33 -16.28 -10.16
N PRO A 959 5.09 -15.75 -10.23
CA PRO A 959 4.19 -16.01 -11.37
C PRO A 959 4.73 -15.47 -12.71
N MET A 960 4.72 -16.30 -13.76
CA MET A 960 5.22 -15.95 -15.11
C MET A 960 4.56 -14.70 -15.71
N ASN A 961 3.30 -14.40 -15.35
CA ASN A 961 2.62 -13.18 -15.81
C ASN A 961 3.16 -11.87 -15.20
N LEU A 962 4.17 -11.95 -14.33
CA LEU A 962 4.90 -10.81 -13.75
C LEU A 962 6.37 -10.76 -14.21
N LEU A 963 6.82 -11.69 -15.06
CA LEU A 963 8.21 -11.77 -15.53
C LEU A 963 8.66 -10.43 -16.17
N ASP A 964 7.85 -9.89 -17.10
CA ASP A 964 8.15 -8.60 -17.74
C ASP A 964 8.17 -7.42 -16.75
N HIS A 965 7.34 -7.47 -15.71
CA HIS A 965 7.30 -6.43 -14.66
C HIS A 965 8.56 -6.48 -13.77
N VAL A 966 9.04 -7.67 -13.42
CA VAL A 966 10.28 -7.84 -12.66
C VAL A 966 11.50 -7.48 -13.51
N LYS A 967 11.51 -7.81 -14.82
CA LYS A 967 12.55 -7.36 -15.77
C LYS A 967 12.58 -5.84 -15.91
N GLU A 968 11.43 -5.19 -16.07
CA GLU A 968 11.34 -3.72 -16.17
C GLU A 968 11.84 -3.05 -14.87
N TRP A 969 11.48 -3.61 -13.71
CA TRP A 969 12.00 -3.16 -12.42
C TRP A 969 13.53 -3.29 -12.32
N LEU A 970 14.12 -4.43 -12.71
CA LEU A 970 15.59 -4.60 -12.70
C LEU A 970 16.31 -3.66 -13.66
N ASN A 971 15.76 -3.42 -14.86
CA ASN A 971 16.27 -2.40 -15.78
C ASN A 971 16.20 -1.00 -15.13
N SER A 972 15.11 -0.67 -14.42
CA SER A 972 14.97 0.62 -13.70
C SER A 972 15.90 0.79 -12.50
N CYS A 973 16.68 -0.24 -12.14
CA CYS A 973 17.70 -0.22 -11.09
C CYS A 973 19.12 -0.44 -11.63
N ASP A 974 19.32 -0.38 -12.96
CA ASP A 974 20.59 -0.63 -13.66
C ASP A 974 21.21 -2.02 -13.37
N ILE A 975 20.38 -3.03 -13.06
CA ILE A 975 20.85 -4.40 -12.73
C ILE A 975 20.85 -5.31 -13.97
N ARG A 976 22.01 -5.94 -14.23
CA ARG A 976 22.16 -6.99 -15.25
C ARG A 976 21.33 -8.22 -14.87
N TYR A 977 20.51 -8.75 -15.79
CA TYR A 977 19.80 -10.02 -15.58
C TYR A 977 19.91 -11.01 -16.76
N SER A 978 20.15 -12.28 -16.46
CA SER A 978 20.17 -13.39 -17.43
C SER A 978 19.03 -14.38 -17.19
N GLU A 979 18.75 -15.24 -18.18
CA GLU A 979 17.55 -16.11 -18.20
C GLU A 979 17.93 -17.54 -18.58
N GLY A 980 17.55 -18.51 -17.75
CA GLY A 980 17.86 -19.92 -17.89
C GLY A 980 16.64 -20.82 -17.78
N ILE A 981 16.62 -21.90 -18.57
CA ILE A 981 15.60 -22.96 -18.49
C ILE A 981 15.93 -23.96 -17.36
N GLN A 982 17.21 -24.29 -17.19
CA GLN A 982 17.71 -25.22 -16.18
C GLN A 982 17.94 -24.51 -14.84
N SER A 983 17.90 -25.28 -13.74
CA SER A 983 18.33 -24.79 -12.42
C SER A 983 19.80 -25.13 -12.16
N LEU A 984 20.58 -24.15 -11.68
CA LEU A 984 22.03 -24.26 -11.60
C LEU A 984 22.53 -24.54 -10.18
N ASN A 985 23.63 -25.31 -10.06
CA ASN A 985 24.26 -25.53 -8.76
C ASN A 985 25.17 -24.35 -8.39
N TRP A 986 24.56 -23.28 -7.91
CA TRP A 986 25.23 -22.07 -7.42
C TRP A 986 26.31 -22.36 -6.37
N THR A 987 26.19 -23.41 -5.55
CA THR A 987 27.22 -23.76 -4.55
C THR A 987 28.50 -24.33 -5.16
N LYS A 988 28.44 -24.86 -6.39
CA LYS A 988 29.60 -25.26 -7.20
C LYS A 988 30.16 -24.06 -7.96
N ILE A 989 29.30 -23.29 -8.63
CA ILE A 989 29.67 -22.12 -9.44
C ILE A 989 30.42 -21.08 -8.58
N MET A 990 29.83 -20.67 -7.44
CA MET A 990 30.44 -19.67 -6.57
C MET A 990 31.79 -20.12 -6.00
N LYS A 991 32.00 -21.43 -5.79
CA LYS A 991 33.32 -21.96 -5.39
C LYS A 991 34.36 -21.77 -6.49
N THR A 992 34.05 -22.18 -7.72
CA THR A 992 34.94 -21.99 -8.87
C THR A 992 35.31 -20.52 -9.05
N ILE A 993 34.36 -19.60 -8.89
CA ILE A 993 34.61 -18.14 -8.93
C ILE A 993 35.50 -17.67 -7.77
N THR A 994 35.36 -18.21 -6.56
CA THR A 994 36.25 -17.86 -5.43
C THR A 994 37.63 -18.54 -5.48
N ASP A 995 37.75 -19.66 -6.18
CA ASP A 995 39.01 -20.40 -6.33
C ASP A 995 39.91 -19.78 -7.42
N ASP A 996 39.33 -19.30 -8.53
CA ASP A 996 40.01 -18.50 -9.57
C ASP A 996 39.12 -17.35 -10.11
N PRO A 997 39.14 -16.17 -9.46
CA PRO A 997 38.38 -15.01 -9.92
C PRO A 997 38.90 -14.41 -11.24
N GLU A 998 40.21 -14.45 -11.49
CA GLU A 998 40.81 -13.82 -12.68
C GLU A 998 40.51 -14.66 -13.92
N GLY A 999 40.72 -15.98 -13.86
CA GLY A 999 40.37 -16.91 -14.94
C GLY A 999 38.88 -16.86 -15.31
N PHE A 1000 37.99 -16.69 -14.34
CA PHE A 1000 36.55 -16.54 -14.59
C PHE A 1000 36.23 -15.30 -15.46
N PHE A 1001 36.77 -14.12 -15.14
CA PHE A 1001 36.50 -12.91 -15.92
C PHE A 1001 37.33 -12.81 -17.22
N ASP A 1002 38.35 -13.65 -17.41
CA ASP A 1002 39.04 -13.82 -18.69
C ASP A 1002 38.33 -14.82 -19.61
N SER A 1003 37.59 -15.81 -19.07
CA SER A 1003 36.71 -16.70 -19.85
C SER A 1003 35.33 -16.09 -20.20
N GLY A 1004 35.19 -14.76 -20.12
CA GLY A 1004 33.95 -14.01 -20.39
C GLY A 1004 33.10 -13.66 -19.16
N GLY A 1005 33.42 -14.22 -17.99
CA GLY A 1005 32.67 -14.02 -16.76
C GLY A 1005 31.25 -14.57 -16.87
N TRP A 1006 30.25 -13.71 -16.66
CA TRP A 1006 28.85 -14.12 -16.55
C TRP A 1006 28.14 -14.47 -17.87
N THR A 1007 28.82 -14.40 -19.02
CA THR A 1007 28.23 -14.69 -20.34
C THR A 1007 27.83 -16.15 -20.55
N PHE A 1008 28.31 -17.10 -19.72
CA PHE A 1008 27.88 -18.50 -19.77
C PHE A 1008 26.40 -18.71 -19.34
N LEU A 1009 25.75 -17.67 -18.81
CA LEU A 1009 24.35 -17.66 -18.43
C LEU A 1009 23.41 -17.15 -19.54
N ASP A 1010 23.94 -16.67 -20.66
CA ASP A 1010 23.15 -16.12 -21.76
C ASP A 1010 22.92 -17.20 -22.84
N PRO A 1011 21.66 -17.51 -23.24
CA PRO A 1011 21.33 -18.66 -24.10
C PRO A 1011 21.76 -18.53 -25.57
N GLU A 1012 22.56 -17.51 -25.92
CA GLU A 1012 23.22 -17.37 -27.23
C GLU A 1012 24.70 -17.79 -27.20
N SER A 1013 25.20 -18.34 -26.07
CA SER A 1013 26.55 -18.93 -26.00
C SER A 1013 26.64 -20.37 -26.50
N ASP A 1014 25.55 -20.94 -27.01
CA ASP A 1014 25.38 -22.38 -27.32
C ASP A 1014 25.05 -22.65 -28.82
N ASP A 1015 25.28 -21.67 -29.70
CA ASP A 1015 25.22 -21.83 -31.16
C ASP A 1015 26.58 -22.34 -31.71
N GLU A 1016 26.70 -23.67 -31.79
CA GLU A 1016 27.42 -24.44 -32.83
C GLU A 1016 28.81 -23.97 -33.35
N ASP A 1017 29.84 -23.85 -32.49
CA ASP A 1017 31.25 -23.72 -32.98
C ASP A 1017 32.33 -24.29 -32.02
N ASN A 1018 32.02 -25.38 -31.30
CA ASN A 1018 32.99 -26.14 -30.50
C ASN A 1018 32.69 -27.65 -30.42
N ALA A 1019 32.06 -28.18 -31.47
CA ALA A 1019 32.09 -29.59 -31.83
C ALA A 1019 33.02 -29.75 -33.04
N GLU A 1020 33.66 -30.91 -33.20
CA GLU A 1020 34.61 -31.24 -34.29
C GLU A 1020 35.98 -30.49 -34.27
N GLU A 1021 36.78 -30.61 -33.20
CA GLU A 1021 38.25 -30.83 -33.37
C GLU A 1021 38.99 -31.53 -32.19
N VAL A 1022 38.40 -32.60 -31.64
CA VAL A 1022 39.17 -33.68 -30.97
C VAL A 1022 38.55 -35.04 -31.34
N GLU A 1023 39.10 -35.69 -32.37
CA GLU A 1023 38.86 -37.12 -32.65
C GLU A 1023 39.91 -38.00 -31.92
N GLU A 1024 39.57 -39.28 -31.71
CA GLU A 1024 40.41 -40.36 -31.14
C GLU A 1024 40.76 -40.18 -29.63
N GLU A 1025 40.73 -41.21 -28.76
CA GLU A 1025 40.74 -42.68 -28.95
C GLU A 1025 39.51 -43.40 -28.33
N GLU A 1026 39.42 -44.71 -28.58
CA GLU A 1026 38.25 -45.60 -28.37
C GLU A 1026 38.20 -46.29 -26.97
N GLU A 1027 37.00 -46.64 -26.45
CA GLU A 1027 36.70 -48.00 -25.92
C GLU A 1027 35.18 -48.27 -25.66
N ASP A 1028 34.68 -49.35 -26.29
CA ASP A 1028 33.49 -50.22 -26.04
C ASP A 1028 32.08 -49.70 -25.66
N ASP A 1029 31.23 -49.63 -26.69
CA ASP A 1029 30.02 -50.47 -26.90
C ASP A 1029 29.09 -50.91 -25.73
N ALA A 1030 27.95 -50.22 -25.65
CA ALA A 1030 26.58 -50.74 -25.83
C ALA A 1030 26.14 -52.12 -25.27
N TYR A 1031 25.06 -52.10 -24.46
CA TYR A 1031 24.10 -53.21 -24.35
C TYR A 1031 22.65 -52.70 -24.13
N GLU A 1032 21.66 -53.28 -24.82
CA GLU A 1032 20.23 -52.88 -24.75
C GLU A 1032 19.41 -53.70 -23.70
N PRO A 1033 18.23 -53.22 -23.26
CA PRO A 1033 17.65 -53.62 -21.96
C PRO A 1033 16.68 -54.81 -22.00
N SER A 1034 16.56 -55.52 -20.86
CA SER A 1034 15.39 -56.37 -20.54
C SER A 1034 15.19 -56.60 -19.03
N ASP A 1035 14.06 -56.09 -18.51
CA ASP A 1035 13.26 -56.49 -17.32
C ASP A 1035 13.89 -56.98 -15.99
N ALA A 1036 13.45 -56.32 -14.90
CA ALA A 1036 13.20 -56.83 -13.53
C ALA A 1036 14.41 -57.29 -12.67
N GLU A 1037 14.54 -56.96 -11.38
CA GLU A 1037 13.60 -56.45 -10.36
C GLU A 1037 14.16 -55.26 -9.53
N SER A 1038 13.41 -54.84 -8.51
CA SER A 1038 13.63 -53.73 -7.57
C SER A 1038 15.00 -53.62 -6.87
N GLU A 1039 15.51 -52.40 -6.75
CA GLU A 1039 16.26 -51.92 -5.57
C GLU A 1039 15.75 -50.53 -5.14
N GLU A 1040 16.02 -50.15 -3.89
CA GLU A 1040 15.60 -48.90 -3.24
C GLU A 1040 16.70 -47.83 -3.36
N SER A 1041 16.34 -46.54 -3.47
CA SER A 1041 17.32 -45.45 -3.38
C SER A 1041 16.79 -44.20 -2.68
N ASP A 1042 17.24 -44.02 -1.43
CA ASP A 1042 17.66 -42.77 -0.79
C ASP A 1042 17.19 -41.42 -1.40
N ASP A 1043 16.19 -40.81 -0.75
CA ASP A 1043 15.93 -39.35 -0.80
C ASP A 1043 16.63 -38.70 0.41
N ASP A 1044 17.90 -38.31 0.25
CA ASP A 1044 18.76 -37.83 1.34
C ASP A 1044 18.41 -36.38 1.73
N SER A 1045 17.49 -36.23 2.68
CA SER A 1045 16.87 -34.97 3.07
C SER A 1045 17.85 -34.03 3.80
N ASP A 1046 18.48 -33.08 3.09
CA ASP A 1046 19.46 -32.18 3.72
C ASP A 1046 18.81 -31.23 4.75
N TYR A 1047 19.42 -31.17 5.93
CA TYR A 1047 18.73 -30.93 7.20
C TYR A 1047 19.18 -29.63 7.86
N SER A 1048 18.37 -28.58 7.70
CA SER A 1048 18.60 -27.26 8.28
C SER A 1048 18.00 -27.10 9.70
N GLU A 1049 18.47 -27.88 10.68
CA GLU A 1049 17.97 -27.74 12.07
C GLU A 1049 18.47 -26.46 12.76
N TYR A 1050 17.50 -25.75 13.35
CA TYR A 1050 17.69 -24.58 14.19
C TYR A 1050 17.91 -25.00 15.64
N SER A 1051 19.16 -25.06 16.12
CA SER A 1051 19.38 -25.40 17.53
C SER A 1051 19.07 -24.22 18.47
N GLU A 1052 18.26 -24.48 19.48
CA GLU A 1052 18.26 -23.74 20.75
C GLU A 1052 17.87 -24.72 21.86
N GLY A 1053 18.69 -24.84 22.91
CA GLY A 1053 18.62 -26.00 23.82
C GLY A 1053 18.29 -25.67 25.27
N SER A 1054 17.66 -26.66 25.93
CA SER A 1054 17.45 -26.82 27.38
C SER A 1054 16.59 -25.75 28.08
N GLU A 1055 15.72 -26.06 29.04
CA GLU A 1055 15.61 -27.16 30.03
C GLU A 1055 14.11 -27.36 30.39
N SER A 1056 13.58 -28.44 30.99
CA SER A 1056 14.12 -29.64 31.66
C SER A 1056 13.20 -30.88 31.47
N GLU A 1057 13.65 -32.04 31.96
CA GLU A 1057 13.01 -33.37 31.88
C GLU A 1057 11.86 -33.59 32.90
N GLU A 1058 10.86 -34.38 32.53
CA GLU A 1058 10.22 -35.39 33.39
C GLU A 1058 9.67 -36.53 32.51
N GLU A 1059 9.56 -37.76 33.04
CA GLU A 1059 9.45 -39.00 32.26
C GLU A 1059 7.99 -39.48 32.07
N GLU A 1060 7.66 -40.15 30.95
CA GLU A 1060 7.08 -41.52 30.98
C GLU A 1060 6.93 -42.20 29.59
N LEU A 1061 7.42 -43.45 29.54
CA LEU A 1061 6.96 -44.66 28.82
C LEU A 1061 6.24 -44.59 27.44
N ALA A 1062 6.83 -45.30 26.49
CA ALA A 1062 6.32 -45.53 25.13
C ALA A 1062 5.16 -46.55 25.02
N SER A 1063 4.38 -46.47 23.92
CA SER A 1063 4.13 -47.63 23.02
C SER A 1063 3.37 -47.24 21.74
N SER A 1064 3.67 -47.97 20.66
CA SER A 1064 2.81 -48.31 19.51
C SER A 1064 2.13 -47.19 18.69
N GLU A 1065 2.50 -47.16 17.40
CA GLU A 1065 1.65 -46.67 16.32
C GLU A 1065 0.36 -47.51 16.23
N GLU A 1066 -0.79 -46.88 16.04
CA GLU A 1066 -1.99 -47.53 15.51
C GLU A 1066 -2.63 -46.60 14.47
N SER A 1067 -3.23 -47.18 13.43
CA SER A 1067 -3.67 -46.48 12.22
C SER A 1067 -4.62 -45.31 12.53
N GLY A 1068 -4.34 -44.13 11.96
CA GLY A 1068 -5.24 -42.99 12.05
C GLY A 1068 -6.60 -43.32 11.42
N LYS A 1069 -7.67 -43.07 12.19
CA LYS A 1069 -9.06 -43.26 11.74
C LYS A 1069 -9.36 -42.37 10.53
N ASP A 1070 -10.06 -42.93 9.55
CA ASP A 1070 -10.56 -42.15 8.40
C ASP A 1070 -11.64 -41.14 8.84
N TRP A 1071 -11.84 -40.09 8.04
CA TRP A 1071 -12.70 -38.95 8.35
C TRP A 1071 -14.15 -39.36 8.68
N SER A 1072 -14.65 -40.44 8.08
CA SER A 1072 -16.00 -40.97 8.34
C SER A 1072 -16.18 -41.61 9.72
N ASP A 1073 -15.10 -41.98 10.39
CA ASP A 1073 -15.10 -42.48 11.77
C ASP A 1073 -14.88 -41.32 12.76
N LEU A 1074 -14.03 -40.34 12.43
CA LEU A 1074 -13.91 -39.09 13.21
C LEU A 1074 -15.21 -38.28 13.22
N GLU A 1075 -15.94 -38.21 12.10
CA GLU A 1075 -17.25 -37.55 12.02
C GLU A 1075 -18.32 -38.30 12.84
N ARG A 1076 -18.21 -39.63 12.95
CA ARG A 1076 -19.07 -40.46 13.83
C ARG A 1076 -18.75 -40.25 15.30
N GLU A 1077 -17.47 -40.24 15.65
CA GLU A 1077 -16.97 -40.05 17.01
C GLU A 1077 -17.29 -38.63 17.52
N ALA A 1078 -17.20 -37.61 16.66
CA ALA A 1078 -17.70 -36.27 16.94
C ALA A 1078 -19.22 -36.24 17.17
N ALA A 1079 -20.00 -36.91 16.31
CA ALA A 1079 -21.46 -36.98 16.45
C ALA A 1079 -21.91 -37.77 17.70
N GLU A 1080 -21.09 -38.72 18.18
CA GLU A 1080 -21.32 -39.46 19.42
C GLU A 1080 -20.94 -38.64 20.66
N ALA A 1081 -19.83 -37.88 20.61
CA ALA A 1081 -19.45 -36.95 21.67
C ALA A 1081 -20.43 -35.77 21.85
N ASP A 1082 -21.00 -35.24 20.77
CA ASP A 1082 -22.02 -34.17 20.81
C ASP A 1082 -23.39 -34.69 21.32
N LYS A 1083 -23.58 -36.01 21.28
CA LYS A 1083 -24.73 -36.73 21.85
C LYS A 1083 -24.51 -37.02 23.35
N GLU A 1084 -23.33 -37.49 23.76
CA GLU A 1084 -22.98 -37.60 25.19
C GLU A 1084 -23.04 -36.23 25.90
N ARG A 1085 -22.58 -35.15 25.25
CA ARG A 1085 -22.70 -33.77 25.80
C ARG A 1085 -24.14 -33.30 26.00
N ARG A 1086 -25.11 -33.86 25.27
CA ARG A 1086 -26.54 -33.61 25.53
C ARG A 1086 -27.02 -34.38 26.74
N ASP A 1087 -26.72 -35.69 26.79
CA ASP A 1087 -27.18 -36.55 27.89
C ASP A 1087 -26.56 -36.12 29.24
N PHE A 1088 -25.35 -35.56 29.25
CA PHE A 1088 -24.69 -35.05 30.48
C PHE A 1088 -25.27 -33.75 31.06
N GLN A 1089 -26.15 -33.02 30.35
CA GLN A 1089 -26.64 -31.70 30.80
C GLN A 1089 -28.02 -31.73 31.48
N ASP A 1090 -28.79 -32.81 31.33
CA ASP A 1090 -30.15 -32.94 31.91
C ASP A 1090 -30.18 -33.57 33.33
N GLU A 1091 -29.10 -34.19 33.81
CA GLU A 1091 -29.18 -35.05 35.02
C GLU A 1091 -29.05 -34.33 36.38
N TYR A 1092 -28.58 -33.07 36.43
CA TYR A 1092 -28.15 -32.43 37.69
C TYR A 1092 -29.03 -31.30 38.27
N ALA A 1093 -30.33 -31.23 37.93
CA ALA A 1093 -31.24 -30.21 38.48
C ALA A 1093 -32.72 -30.65 38.69
N GLY A 1094 -32.98 -31.89 39.18
CA GLY A 1094 -34.29 -32.52 38.97
C GLY A 1094 -35.06 -33.28 40.08
N SER A 1095 -34.69 -33.29 41.38
CA SER A 1095 -35.46 -34.10 42.37
C SER A 1095 -35.59 -33.54 43.80
N GLY A 1096 -36.74 -32.91 44.08
CA GLY A 1096 -37.19 -32.57 45.44
C GLY A 1096 -38.68 -32.88 45.65
N LYS A 1097 -39.00 -33.79 46.59
CA LYS A 1097 -40.37 -34.17 47.03
C LYS A 1097 -40.32 -34.37 48.56
N LYS A 1098 -41.34 -34.08 49.38
CA LYS A 1098 -42.78 -33.86 49.09
C LYS A 1098 -43.51 -33.04 50.19
N VAL A 1099 -44.16 -31.94 49.78
CA VAL A 1099 -45.46 -31.41 50.27
C VAL A 1099 -45.69 -31.15 51.78
N LYS A 1100 -45.65 -29.85 52.14
CA LYS A 1100 -46.83 -29.06 52.60
C LYS A 1100 -46.63 -27.58 52.16
N GLY A 1101 -47.39 -26.99 51.26
CA GLY A 1101 -48.33 -27.58 50.29
C GLY A 1101 -49.20 -26.53 49.58
N LYS A 1102 -49.30 -26.61 48.25
CA LYS A 1102 -50.42 -26.09 47.44
C LYS A 1102 -50.44 -26.79 46.07
N GLN A 1103 -51.64 -27.19 45.66
CA GLN A 1103 -52.13 -27.58 44.32
C GLN A 1103 -51.22 -28.37 43.34
N HIS A 1104 -51.63 -29.64 43.11
CA HIS A 1104 -51.93 -30.28 41.80
C HIS A 1104 -51.02 -29.92 40.59
N GLY A 1105 -50.35 -30.85 39.89
CA GLY A 1105 -50.61 -32.27 39.57
C GLY A 1105 -50.27 -32.46 38.06
N SER A 1106 -50.00 -33.62 37.47
CA SER A 1106 -49.98 -35.04 37.89
C SER A 1106 -48.77 -35.76 37.23
N TYR A 1107 -48.58 -37.07 37.46
CA TYR A 1107 -47.46 -37.86 36.89
C TYR A 1107 -47.98 -39.12 36.17
N GLY A 1108 -47.29 -39.50 35.09
CA GLY A 1108 -47.57 -40.68 34.23
C GLY A 1108 -47.34 -40.34 32.75
N GLY A 1109 -46.84 -41.24 31.90
CA GLY A 1109 -46.31 -42.57 32.17
C GLY A 1109 -45.73 -43.21 30.90
N GLN A 1110 -44.55 -43.84 31.06
CA GLN A 1110 -44.20 -45.22 30.68
C GLN A 1110 -44.57 -45.80 29.29
N LYS A 1111 -43.57 -46.51 28.71
CA LYS A 1111 -43.65 -47.57 27.66
C LYS A 1111 -43.88 -47.09 26.22
N ASP A 1112 -43.42 -47.79 25.18
CA ASP A 1112 -42.65 -49.06 25.05
C ASP A 1112 -41.82 -48.99 23.72
N SER A 1113 -40.86 -49.85 23.35
CA SER A 1113 -40.34 -51.10 23.93
C SER A 1113 -38.97 -51.50 23.36
N GLY A 1114 -38.08 -52.01 24.22
CA GLY A 1114 -37.12 -53.09 23.88
C GLY A 1114 -35.82 -52.72 23.13
N ARG A 1115 -34.83 -53.61 23.07
CA ARG A 1115 -34.70 -54.94 23.73
C ARG A 1115 -33.25 -55.43 23.62
N ASP A 1116 -32.68 -55.98 24.69
CA ASP A 1116 -31.47 -56.79 24.57
C ASP A 1116 -31.53 -58.11 25.38
N ARG A 1117 -30.56 -58.99 25.17
CA ARG A 1117 -30.63 -60.43 25.46
C ARG A 1117 -29.81 -60.85 26.68
N LEU A 1118 -30.51 -61.48 27.62
CA LEU A 1118 -30.17 -62.77 28.23
C LEU A 1118 -28.68 -63.08 28.52
N ALA A 1119 -28.37 -63.00 29.82
CA ALA A 1119 -27.67 -64.03 30.60
C ALA A 1119 -26.18 -64.33 30.31
N THR A 1120 -25.33 -63.91 31.25
CA THR A 1120 -24.77 -64.87 32.21
C THR A 1120 -24.89 -64.30 33.62
#